data_AF-A0A8H6ID85-F1
#
_entry.id   AF-A0A8H6ID85-F1
#
_cell.length_a   1.000
_cell.length_b   1.000
_cell.length_c   1.000
_cell.angle_alpha   90.00
_cell.angle_beta   90.00
_cell.angle_gamma   90.00
#
_symmetry.space_group_name_H-M   'P 1'
#
loop_
_entity.id
_entity.type
_entity.pdbx_description
1 polymer ?
#
loop_
_entity_poly.entity_id
_entity_poly.type
_entity_poly.pdbx_seq_one_letter_code
_entity_poly.pdbx_strand_id
1 'polypeptide(L)'
;MKPHPCNVKEFKVYVGLTEDSMTQVLHAGLKNNVEPETFDITHINSSGVVFPTRYVKIEPLSAHGQSFHVSIWHVALKGITESSYVDKMTSDYEEYRETTVLRHILKHLRQRRLLTPYRAVIERSGIKLENPVITKLHESLVLQGNWDRAEQLLASMSDADLFTEYIHSCEPQAVWARLLGTDADGDIPSPRGGHAMCMDPENELIYLFGGWDGRKSLDDFWVYNIREDKWKILSHSTTLEHNAPGPRSCHKMVFDVKTGNVYLLGRLDDADVRAPIIPRHGMAAAPSSATPAVQGNILPSQGMPYIMQQSPLRQQFTPSSQPGTPQPSNTARTYCSEFYRYQTRGIDAGKWVFLSFDTASSGGPPLMFDHQMVMDTEAQILYVSGGRVVDGDWEKSSYSGLYSYTVRTSKWKLLQHGDVNATGSSSSHVIPPRFGHSMVLEPNAKQLYIFGGQRDDRYLSDMHVYDITSNSSTELFSNFTASGGPDPCFTQRAVIDPVYKEIYIFCGLTRNAATGSKNTVLRSSTSNWTFRYDTKPGKWFQIGRHPDTSATEVPLPRFAHQAVYHAPTRRVFIHGGNAGGLGLGVEAAGGGSAGGGDGSTTVSANASVRPSPSPPADAAPSAGPTAAATQSQEGEEALPRDKRLDDLWMMKLKRPGVEEVVRQAKFCIRRQQFREMCEQEEPVKALQFLQNEVSSVVDHANPAEAETFRSLLTHLLAPQPAASILSLPARLSRTAAAPSGDSWSSSLASSRDSSNSRGGKSNSSDGSNGGTWTSHLPGEEERGEGEVDADGDAYMAAPGRGTADTLRGIIDPLEIAASKAAARGDGGKQSSDASILEGPMSLTAERYKQRTDVFNNLLRFVAESQKEPVGDLLDMVNQDGVDGVVDTTA
;
A
#
# COMPACT_ATOMS: atom_id res chain seq x y z
N MET A 1 11.86 33.55 24.27
CA MET A 1 11.50 34.61 23.28
C MET A 1 10.08 34.35 22.79
N LYS A 2 9.34 35.39 22.42
CA LYS A 2 7.94 35.27 21.98
C LYS A 2 7.86 34.87 20.49
N PRO A 3 6.79 34.17 20.06
CA PRO A 3 6.45 33.97 18.65
C PRO A 3 6.52 35.28 17.87
N HIS A 4 7.03 35.26 16.64
CA HIS A 4 7.18 36.46 15.81
C HIS A 4 6.41 36.30 14.51
N PRO A 5 5.59 37.29 14.08
CA PRO A 5 4.73 37.14 12.91
C PRO A 5 5.50 36.97 11.60
N CYS A 6 6.76 37.44 11.51
CA CYS A 6 7.63 37.25 10.34
C CYS A 6 8.32 35.87 10.26
N ASN A 7 8.16 35.01 11.28
CA ASN A 7 8.74 33.68 11.24
C ASN A 7 8.17 32.91 10.05
N VAL A 8 9.03 32.18 9.33
CA VAL A 8 8.63 31.28 8.26
C VAL A 8 7.58 30.31 8.82
N LYS A 9 6.47 30.17 8.11
CA LYS A 9 5.47 29.15 8.38
C LYS A 9 5.62 27.97 7.43
N GLU A 10 5.86 28.26 6.16
CA GLU A 10 5.93 27.27 5.09
C GLU A 10 7.02 27.65 4.10
N PHE A 11 7.77 26.66 3.62
CA PHE A 11 8.88 26.86 2.69
C PHE A 11 9.15 25.60 1.87
N LYS A 12 9.84 25.79 0.75
CA LYS A 12 10.37 24.74 -0.12
C LYS A 12 11.88 24.84 -0.22
N VAL A 13 12.54 23.72 -0.46
CA VAL A 13 13.98 23.65 -0.76
C VAL A 13 14.17 22.94 -2.08
N TYR A 14 14.99 23.54 -2.94
CA TYR A 14 15.40 22.98 -4.21
C TYR A 14 16.92 22.86 -4.26
N VAL A 15 17.40 21.85 -4.97
CA VAL A 15 18.84 21.66 -5.19
C VAL A 15 19.12 21.32 -6.65
N GLY A 16 20.28 21.72 -7.13
CA GLY A 16 20.67 21.49 -8.53
C GLY A 16 22.16 21.55 -8.75
N LEU A 17 22.58 21.07 -9.93
CA LEU A 17 23.93 21.28 -10.44
C LEU A 17 24.07 22.65 -11.11
N THR A 18 22.97 23.22 -11.58
CA THR A 18 22.88 24.57 -12.18
C THR A 18 21.78 25.38 -11.49
N GLU A 19 21.80 26.70 -11.66
CA GLU A 19 20.79 27.60 -11.06
C GLU A 19 19.41 27.46 -11.73
N ASP A 20 19.40 27.17 -13.03
CA ASP A 20 18.18 27.11 -13.85
C ASP A 20 17.47 25.74 -13.79
N SER A 21 18.17 24.69 -13.35
CA SER A 21 17.64 23.33 -13.27
C SER A 21 17.81 22.77 -11.86
N MET A 22 16.77 22.96 -11.04
CA MET A 22 16.74 22.49 -9.66
C MET A 22 15.56 21.55 -9.40
N THR A 23 15.79 20.55 -8.56
CA THR A 23 14.79 19.59 -8.09
C THR A 23 14.30 19.99 -6.70
N GLN A 24 12.99 20.01 -6.48
CA GLN A 24 12.42 20.20 -5.14
C GLN A 24 12.74 18.97 -4.27
N VAL A 25 13.42 19.17 -3.14
CA VAL A 25 13.85 18.08 -2.25
C VAL A 25 13.16 18.08 -0.88
N LEU A 26 12.49 19.19 -0.55
CA LEU A 26 11.73 19.36 0.69
C LEU A 26 10.62 20.39 0.50
N HIS A 27 9.44 20.10 1.05
CA HIS A 27 8.38 21.08 1.31
C HIS A 27 7.96 20.87 2.76
N ALA A 28 8.18 21.89 3.60
CA ALA A 28 7.98 21.77 5.03
C ALA A 28 7.46 23.08 5.64
N GLY A 29 7.10 23.00 6.92
CA GLY A 29 6.74 24.16 7.72
C GLY A 29 7.60 24.28 8.96
N LEU A 30 7.75 25.51 9.45
CA LEU A 30 8.45 25.84 10.69
C LEU A 30 7.45 26.26 11.76
N LYS A 31 7.73 25.89 13.01
CA LYS A 31 6.95 26.32 14.17
C LYS A 31 7.18 27.80 14.44
N ASN A 32 6.17 28.47 15.01
CA ASN A 32 6.31 29.88 15.38
C ASN A 32 7.03 30.05 16.73
N ASN A 33 8.29 29.61 16.80
CA ASN A 33 9.14 29.76 17.97
C ASN A 33 10.59 30.07 17.53
N VAL A 34 11.55 30.04 18.46
CA VAL A 34 12.97 30.36 18.20
C VAL A 34 13.86 29.11 18.20
N GLU A 35 13.27 27.93 18.29
CA GLU A 35 14.02 26.68 18.34
C GLU A 35 14.45 26.29 16.92
N PRO A 36 15.73 25.98 16.67
CA PRO A 36 16.18 25.55 15.36
C PRO A 36 15.58 24.18 15.02
N GLU A 37 15.02 24.05 13.82
CA GLU A 37 14.48 22.80 13.31
C GLU A 37 15.40 22.25 12.20
N THR A 38 15.56 20.92 12.15
CA THR A 38 16.38 20.23 11.16
C THR A 38 15.50 19.30 10.35
N PHE A 39 15.71 19.29 9.03
CA PHE A 39 14.96 18.47 8.09
C PHE A 39 15.93 17.64 7.26
N ASP A 40 15.63 16.36 7.08
CA ASP A 40 16.33 15.54 6.10
C ASP A 40 15.84 15.90 4.70
N ILE A 41 16.77 16.07 3.77
CA ILE A 41 16.47 16.37 2.37
C ILE A 41 16.59 15.13 1.50
N THR A 42 15.72 15.04 0.50
CA THR A 42 15.83 14.00 -0.53
C THR A 42 17.12 14.21 -1.33
N HIS A 43 17.94 13.16 -1.43
CA HIS A 43 19.21 13.18 -2.15
C HIS A 43 19.37 11.99 -3.10
N ILE A 44 18.32 11.17 -3.22
CA ILE A 44 18.23 9.99 -4.09
C ILE A 44 16.99 10.18 -4.96
N ASN A 45 17.11 10.00 -6.27
CA ASN A 45 15.98 10.08 -7.17
C ASN A 45 15.10 8.81 -7.10
N SER A 46 13.97 8.81 -7.82
CA SER A 46 13.05 7.66 -7.88
C SER A 46 13.71 6.36 -8.40
N SER A 47 14.78 6.47 -9.17
CA SER A 47 15.57 5.35 -9.70
C SER A 47 16.64 4.85 -8.73
N GLY A 48 16.73 5.41 -7.51
CA GLY A 48 17.73 5.00 -6.52
C GLY A 48 19.12 5.62 -6.73
N VAL A 49 19.27 6.56 -7.66
CA VAL A 49 20.54 7.22 -7.96
C VAL A 49 20.69 8.47 -7.10
N VAL A 50 21.82 8.56 -6.40
CA VAL A 50 22.20 9.75 -5.62
C VAL A 50 22.54 10.88 -6.59
N PHE A 51 22.03 12.08 -6.34
CA PHE A 51 22.37 13.25 -7.18
C PHE A 51 23.24 14.26 -6.41
N PRO A 52 24.33 14.76 -7.01
CA PRO A 52 25.17 15.79 -6.43
C PRO A 52 24.43 17.14 -6.36
N THR A 53 24.80 17.97 -5.38
CA THR A 53 24.24 19.30 -5.16
C THR A 53 25.33 20.34 -5.22
N ARG A 54 25.16 21.35 -6.10
CA ARG A 54 26.03 22.53 -6.17
C ARG A 54 25.32 23.78 -5.70
N TYR A 55 24.05 23.93 -6.07
CA TYR A 55 23.20 25.05 -5.73
C TYR A 55 22.04 24.61 -4.84
N VAL A 56 21.68 25.46 -3.88
CA VAL A 56 20.52 25.26 -2.99
C VAL A 56 19.68 26.53 -3.04
N LYS A 57 18.40 26.39 -3.39
CA LYS A 57 17.40 27.47 -3.33
C LYS A 57 16.44 27.17 -2.19
N ILE A 58 16.31 28.10 -1.25
CA ILE A 58 15.27 28.07 -0.21
C ILE A 58 14.22 29.08 -0.61
N GLU A 59 12.99 28.61 -0.77
CA GLU A 59 11.83 29.41 -1.22
C GLU A 59 10.82 29.49 -0.08
N PRO A 60 10.82 30.59 0.70
CA PRO A 60 9.83 30.79 1.73
C PRO A 60 8.47 31.12 1.09
N LEU A 61 7.42 30.39 1.46
CA LEU A 61 6.09 30.52 0.88
C LEU A 61 5.18 31.42 1.72
N SER A 62 5.25 31.31 3.05
CA SER A 62 4.42 32.13 3.93
C SER A 62 5.08 32.39 5.28
N ALA A 63 4.71 33.51 5.90
CA ALA A 63 5.00 33.82 7.29
C ALA A 63 3.82 33.39 8.20
N HIS A 64 4.05 33.28 9.50
CA HIS A 64 2.97 32.99 10.47
C HIS A 64 1.94 34.12 10.57
N GLY A 65 2.34 35.36 10.31
CA GLY A 65 1.44 36.51 10.18
C GLY A 65 1.00 36.73 8.72
N GLN A 66 -0.31 36.86 8.50
CA GLN A 66 -0.93 36.96 7.16
C GLN A 66 -0.54 38.20 6.34
N SER A 67 0.20 39.15 6.91
CA SER A 67 0.60 40.40 6.24
C SER A 67 2.06 40.79 6.52
N PHE A 68 2.89 39.81 6.87
CA PHE A 68 4.28 40.03 7.21
C PHE A 68 5.21 39.37 6.20
N HIS A 69 6.34 40.03 5.93
CA HIS A 69 7.43 39.43 5.16
C HIS A 69 8.12 38.32 5.95
N VAL A 70 8.65 37.33 5.24
CA VAL A 70 9.36 36.21 5.83
C VAL A 70 10.78 36.63 6.22
N SER A 71 11.22 36.24 7.41
CA SER A 71 12.60 36.41 7.87
C SER A 71 13.24 35.07 8.20
N ILE A 72 14.42 34.81 7.64
CA ILE A 72 15.27 33.67 7.98
C ILE A 72 16.56 34.22 8.59
N TRP A 73 16.87 33.80 9.82
CA TRP A 73 18.06 34.28 10.53
C TRP A 73 19.30 33.45 10.25
N HIS A 74 19.15 32.13 10.17
CA HIS A 74 20.26 31.21 10.06
C HIS A 74 19.86 29.95 9.29
N VAL A 75 20.75 29.52 8.40
CA VAL A 75 20.64 28.28 7.65
C VAL A 75 21.95 27.53 7.81
N ALA A 76 21.87 26.23 8.12
CA ALA A 76 23.01 25.33 8.08
C ALA A 76 22.68 24.13 7.22
N LEU A 77 23.65 23.72 6.39
CA LEU A 77 23.57 22.52 5.57
C LEU A 77 24.57 21.50 6.11
N LYS A 78 24.14 20.24 6.18
CA LYS A 78 24.99 19.10 6.53
C LYS A 78 24.99 18.13 5.36
N GLY A 79 26.16 17.66 4.96
CA GLY A 79 26.32 16.76 3.83
C GLY A 79 27.73 16.21 3.74
N ILE A 80 27.95 15.34 2.76
CA ILE A 80 29.25 14.75 2.45
C ILE A 80 29.95 15.67 1.46
N THR A 81 31.13 16.19 1.84
CA THR A 81 31.93 17.11 1.02
C THR A 81 33.24 16.48 0.52
N GLU A 82 33.45 15.19 0.81
CA GLU A 82 34.64 14.47 0.39
C GLU A 82 34.72 14.37 -1.14
N SER A 83 35.75 14.95 -1.76
CA SER A 83 35.88 15.06 -3.22
C SER A 83 35.76 13.70 -3.91
N SER A 84 36.48 12.68 -3.43
CA SER A 84 36.46 11.32 -4.01
C SER A 84 35.05 10.72 -4.08
N TYR A 85 34.24 10.93 -3.04
CA TYR A 85 32.86 10.47 -2.98
C TYR A 85 31.96 11.30 -3.90
N VAL A 86 32.06 12.63 -3.84
CA VAL A 86 31.24 13.55 -4.63
C VAL A 86 31.53 13.40 -6.13
N ASP A 87 32.79 13.27 -6.52
CA ASP A 87 33.23 13.07 -7.91
C ASP A 87 32.67 11.75 -8.46
N LYS A 88 32.73 10.68 -7.66
CA LYS A 88 32.11 9.39 -8.02
C LYS A 88 30.60 9.53 -8.22
N MET A 89 29.88 10.11 -7.25
CA MET A 89 28.43 10.30 -7.35
C MET A 89 28.05 11.20 -8.53
N THR A 90 28.88 12.19 -8.86
CA THR A 90 28.67 13.07 -10.02
C THR A 90 28.80 12.29 -11.32
N SER A 91 29.85 11.47 -11.46
CA SER A 91 30.02 10.59 -12.62
C SER A 91 28.86 9.60 -12.76
N ASP A 92 28.46 8.94 -11.67
CA ASP A 92 27.34 7.98 -11.66
C ASP A 92 26.02 8.68 -12.07
N TYR A 93 25.80 9.93 -11.62
CA TYR A 93 24.62 10.72 -11.96
C TYR A 93 24.64 11.22 -13.41
N GLU A 94 25.80 11.60 -13.95
CA GLU A 94 25.95 11.98 -15.36
C GLU A 94 25.68 10.79 -16.29
N GLU A 95 26.22 9.61 -15.98
CA GLU A 95 25.95 8.37 -16.73
C GLU A 95 24.46 8.02 -16.70
N TYR A 96 23.80 8.18 -15.53
CA TYR A 96 22.36 8.00 -15.40
C TYR A 96 21.57 8.98 -16.29
N ARG A 97 21.93 10.26 -16.31
CA ARG A 97 21.28 11.28 -17.15
C ARG A 97 21.45 10.96 -18.63
N GLU A 98 22.67 10.64 -19.07
CA GLU A 98 22.95 10.29 -20.45
C GLU A 98 22.16 9.04 -20.88
N THR A 99 22.16 7.99 -20.06
CA THR A 99 21.40 6.77 -20.31
C THR A 99 19.90 7.06 -20.43
N THR A 100 19.36 7.90 -19.54
CA THR A 100 17.95 8.30 -19.55
C THR A 100 17.59 9.04 -20.82
N VAL A 101 18.38 10.06 -21.20
CA VAL A 101 18.19 10.84 -22.43
C VAL A 101 18.23 9.93 -23.67
N LEU A 102 19.22 9.05 -23.77
CA LEU A 102 19.35 8.12 -24.89
C LEU A 102 18.16 7.16 -24.98
N ARG A 103 17.62 6.69 -23.84
CA ARG A 103 16.38 5.88 -23.82
C ARG A 103 15.17 6.67 -24.35
N HIS A 104 15.03 7.95 -24.00
CA HIS A 104 13.95 8.80 -24.57
C HIS A 104 14.14 9.04 -26.07
N ILE A 105 15.36 9.24 -26.54
CA ILE A 105 15.67 9.35 -27.97
C ILE A 105 15.27 8.06 -28.71
N LEU A 106 15.64 6.89 -28.18
CA LEU A 106 15.29 5.60 -28.75
C LEU A 106 13.77 5.40 -28.84
N LYS A 107 13.04 5.68 -27.76
CA LYS A 107 11.58 5.69 -27.75
C LYS A 107 11.01 6.61 -28.83
N HIS A 108 11.51 7.84 -28.90
CA HIS A 108 11.05 8.86 -29.84
C HIS A 108 11.27 8.46 -31.31
N LEU A 109 12.41 7.85 -31.62
CA LEU A 109 12.72 7.30 -32.95
C LEU A 109 11.79 6.14 -33.30
N ARG A 110 11.57 5.20 -32.37
CA ARG A 110 10.64 4.08 -32.55
C ARG A 110 9.21 4.58 -32.81
N GLN A 111 8.70 5.51 -32.02
CA GLN A 111 7.34 6.05 -32.18
C GLN A 111 7.09 6.74 -33.54
N ARG A 112 8.15 7.27 -34.16
CA ARG A 112 8.11 7.91 -35.50
C ARG A 112 8.51 6.95 -36.62
N ARG A 113 8.74 5.67 -36.31
CA ARG A 113 9.11 4.61 -37.25
C ARG A 113 10.49 4.84 -37.91
N LEU A 114 11.37 5.59 -37.25
CA LEU A 114 12.75 5.83 -37.69
C LEU A 114 13.65 4.67 -37.23
N LEU A 115 13.48 3.49 -37.85
CA LEU A 115 14.06 2.23 -37.35
C LEU A 115 15.56 2.08 -37.64
N THR A 116 16.04 2.60 -38.76
CA THR A 116 17.48 2.62 -39.09
C THR A 116 18.31 3.38 -38.05
N PRO A 117 18.02 4.67 -37.74
CA PRO A 117 18.76 5.37 -36.69
C PRO A 117 18.53 4.75 -35.31
N TYR A 118 17.32 4.23 -35.02
CA TYR A 118 17.05 3.52 -33.77
C TYR A 118 18.02 2.35 -33.53
N ARG A 119 18.20 1.46 -34.53
CA ARG A 119 19.14 0.33 -34.41
C ARG A 119 20.59 0.78 -34.32
N ALA A 120 20.99 1.77 -35.14
CA ALA A 120 22.35 2.29 -35.11
C ALA A 120 22.73 2.86 -33.74
N VAL A 121 21.79 3.53 -33.05
CA VAL A 121 21.99 4.04 -31.70
C VAL A 121 22.08 2.90 -30.68
N ILE A 122 21.19 1.91 -30.72
CA ILE A 122 21.25 0.74 -29.80
C ILE A 122 22.58 -0.02 -29.96
N GLU A 123 22.98 -0.34 -31.19
CA GLU A 123 24.18 -1.13 -31.47
C GLU A 123 25.46 -0.43 -31.02
N ARG A 124 25.51 0.91 -31.11
CA ARG A 124 26.69 1.69 -30.72
C ARG A 124 26.72 2.08 -29.25
N SER A 125 25.56 2.35 -28.65
CA SER A 125 25.47 2.77 -27.24
C SER A 125 25.48 1.59 -26.28
N GLY A 126 25.05 0.39 -26.71
CA GLY A 126 24.86 -0.75 -25.82
C GLY A 126 23.69 -0.59 -24.84
N ILE A 127 22.90 0.49 -24.97
CA ILE A 127 21.78 0.79 -24.07
C ILE A 127 20.61 -0.12 -24.37
N LYS A 128 20.05 -0.68 -23.29
CA LYS A 128 18.78 -1.42 -23.35
C LYS A 128 17.64 -0.43 -23.20
N LEU A 129 16.76 -0.34 -24.20
CA LEU A 129 15.53 0.45 -24.12
C LEU A 129 14.50 -0.19 -23.17
N GLU A 130 14.39 -1.51 -23.20
CA GLU A 130 13.38 -2.29 -22.48
C GLU A 130 13.86 -3.75 -22.37
N ASN A 131 13.06 -4.61 -21.74
CA ASN A 131 13.36 -6.03 -21.65
C ASN A 131 13.43 -6.68 -23.06
N PRO A 132 14.42 -7.54 -23.38
CA PRO A 132 14.55 -8.15 -24.70
C PRO A 132 13.33 -8.93 -25.19
N VAL A 133 12.52 -9.50 -24.28
CA VAL A 133 11.27 -10.19 -24.65
C VAL A 133 10.23 -9.20 -25.16
N ILE A 134 10.17 -8.00 -24.57
CA ILE A 134 9.29 -6.91 -24.98
C ILE A 134 9.70 -6.37 -26.35
N THR A 135 11.01 -6.21 -26.60
CA THR A 135 11.50 -5.81 -27.92
C THR A 135 11.10 -6.83 -29.00
N LYS A 136 11.22 -8.13 -28.72
CA LYS A 136 10.74 -9.19 -29.62
C LYS A 136 9.23 -9.14 -29.82
N LEU A 137 8.46 -8.83 -28.77
CA LEU A 137 7.01 -8.65 -28.87
C LEU A 137 6.67 -7.49 -29.81
N HIS A 138 7.36 -6.35 -29.70
CA HIS A 138 7.20 -5.23 -30.63
C HIS A 138 7.51 -5.64 -32.07
N GLU A 139 8.62 -6.34 -32.31
CA GLU A 139 8.99 -6.80 -33.66
C GLU A 139 7.95 -7.75 -34.26
N SER A 140 7.48 -8.74 -33.50
CA SER A 140 6.48 -9.71 -33.97
C SER A 140 5.10 -9.07 -34.15
N LEU A 141 4.62 -8.31 -33.16
CA LEU A 141 3.29 -7.72 -33.17
C LEU A 141 3.18 -6.52 -34.13
N VAL A 142 4.07 -5.53 -33.97
CA VAL A 142 3.98 -4.23 -34.66
C VAL A 142 4.54 -4.32 -36.07
N LEU A 143 5.79 -4.78 -36.20
CA LEU A 143 6.49 -4.76 -37.50
C LEU A 143 6.05 -5.90 -38.43
N GLN A 144 5.88 -7.10 -37.89
CA GLN A 144 5.61 -8.30 -38.70
C GLN A 144 4.11 -8.63 -38.79
N GLY A 145 3.30 -8.30 -37.78
CA GLY A 145 1.91 -8.78 -37.69
C GLY A 145 1.82 -10.29 -37.49
N ASN A 146 2.83 -10.88 -36.84
CA ASN A 146 2.87 -12.30 -36.52
C ASN A 146 2.17 -12.54 -35.17
N TRP A 147 0.85 -12.72 -35.23
CA TRP A 147 -0.03 -12.85 -34.05
C TRP A 147 0.30 -14.09 -33.21
N ASP A 148 0.54 -15.23 -33.85
CA ASP A 148 0.88 -16.49 -33.17
C ASP A 148 2.16 -16.36 -32.35
N ARG A 149 3.19 -15.73 -32.95
CA ARG A 149 4.45 -15.50 -32.26
C ARG A 149 4.28 -14.49 -31.12
N ALA A 150 3.45 -13.47 -31.29
CA ALA A 150 3.14 -12.52 -30.23
C ALA A 150 2.46 -13.21 -29.03
N GLU A 151 1.50 -14.10 -29.25
CA GLU A 151 0.88 -14.89 -28.17
C GLU A 151 1.85 -15.83 -27.47
N GLN A 152 2.77 -16.47 -28.20
CA GLN A 152 3.83 -17.30 -27.60
C GLN A 152 4.77 -16.47 -26.71
N LEU A 153 5.08 -15.23 -27.12
CA LEU A 153 5.93 -14.34 -26.35
C LEU A 153 5.26 -13.92 -25.03
N LEU A 154 3.93 -13.85 -24.94
CA LEU A 154 3.24 -13.61 -23.66
C LEU A 154 3.55 -14.70 -22.63
N ALA A 155 3.68 -15.96 -23.05
CA ALA A 155 4.12 -17.04 -22.16
C ALA A 155 5.57 -16.83 -21.71
N SER A 156 6.46 -16.45 -22.62
CA SER A 156 7.85 -16.12 -22.26
C SER A 156 7.95 -14.89 -21.33
N MET A 157 7.04 -13.92 -21.43
CA MET A 157 6.96 -12.79 -20.50
C MET A 157 6.50 -13.24 -19.11
N SER A 158 5.56 -14.18 -19.05
CA SER A 158 5.14 -14.84 -17.80
C SER A 158 6.31 -15.58 -17.15
N ASP A 159 7.03 -16.41 -17.91
CA ASP A 159 8.20 -17.18 -17.41
C ASP A 159 9.35 -16.28 -16.93
N ALA A 160 9.39 -15.03 -17.40
CA ALA A 160 10.36 -14.01 -17.01
C ALA A 160 9.82 -13.06 -15.91
N ASP A 161 8.69 -13.38 -15.27
CA ASP A 161 8.06 -12.63 -14.17
C ASP A 161 7.71 -11.18 -14.50
N LEU A 162 7.49 -10.85 -15.79
CA LEU A 162 7.27 -9.46 -16.22
C LEU A 162 5.91 -8.89 -15.78
N PHE A 163 4.96 -9.75 -15.42
CA PHE A 163 3.61 -9.37 -14.96
C PHE A 163 3.49 -9.23 -13.44
N THR A 164 4.52 -9.65 -12.69
CA THR A 164 4.46 -9.78 -11.23
C THR A 164 4.19 -8.44 -10.53
N GLU A 165 4.86 -7.37 -10.96
CA GLU A 165 4.67 -6.03 -10.39
C GLU A 165 3.25 -5.50 -10.65
N TYR A 166 2.71 -5.71 -11.86
CA TYR A 166 1.34 -5.32 -12.20
C TYR A 166 0.32 -6.09 -11.35
N ILE A 167 0.47 -7.41 -11.25
CA ILE A 167 -0.41 -8.26 -10.42
C ILE A 167 -0.38 -7.80 -8.97
N HIS A 168 0.82 -7.50 -8.45
CA HIS A 168 0.96 -6.93 -7.13
C HIS A 168 0.31 -5.55 -7.04
N SER A 169 0.35 -4.72 -8.09
CA SER A 169 -0.29 -3.41 -8.09
C SER A 169 -1.81 -3.43 -8.11
N CYS A 170 -2.43 -4.51 -8.63
CA CYS A 170 -3.88 -4.66 -8.64
C CYS A 170 -4.47 -4.54 -7.23
N GLU A 171 -5.77 -4.30 -7.10
CA GLU A 171 -6.40 -4.30 -5.79
C GLU A 171 -6.60 -5.73 -5.28
N PRO A 172 -6.20 -6.06 -4.03
CA PRO A 172 -6.42 -7.38 -3.49
C PRO A 172 -7.88 -7.55 -3.05
N GLN A 173 -8.43 -8.74 -3.30
CA GLN A 173 -9.75 -9.15 -2.84
C GLN A 173 -9.63 -10.14 -1.68
N ALA A 174 -10.38 -9.90 -0.62
CA ALA A 174 -10.44 -10.80 0.52
C ALA A 174 -11.36 -12.00 0.24
N VAL A 175 -10.82 -13.19 0.48
CA VAL A 175 -11.56 -14.44 0.59
C VAL A 175 -11.50 -14.89 2.05
N TRP A 176 -12.67 -15.04 2.65
CA TRP A 176 -12.84 -15.44 4.04
C TRP A 176 -13.25 -16.90 4.14
N ALA A 177 -12.71 -17.59 5.13
CA ALA A 177 -13.19 -18.91 5.55
C ALA A 177 -13.32 -18.93 7.07
N ARG A 178 -14.48 -19.35 7.57
CA ARG A 178 -14.68 -19.61 8.98
C ARG A 178 -14.01 -20.94 9.34
N LEU A 179 -13.22 -20.95 10.39
CA LEU A 179 -12.58 -22.14 10.94
C LEU A 179 -13.37 -22.57 12.17
N LEU A 180 -13.78 -23.83 12.21
CA LEU A 180 -14.63 -24.34 13.28
C LEU A 180 -13.80 -24.85 14.45
N GLY A 181 -12.61 -25.39 14.19
CA GLY A 181 -11.65 -25.77 15.23
C GLY A 181 -12.16 -26.81 16.23
N THR A 182 -13.15 -27.63 15.87
CA THR A 182 -13.78 -28.58 16.79
C THR A 182 -12.87 -29.77 17.04
N ASP A 183 -12.50 -30.00 18.31
CA ASP A 183 -11.90 -31.27 18.72
C ASP A 183 -12.96 -32.38 18.91
N ALA A 184 -12.52 -33.57 19.33
CA ALA A 184 -13.42 -34.71 19.55
C ALA A 184 -14.40 -34.47 20.71
N ASP A 185 -14.12 -33.51 21.58
CA ASP A 185 -14.89 -33.15 22.78
C ASP A 185 -15.73 -31.87 22.57
N GLY A 186 -15.46 -31.10 21.51
CA GLY A 186 -16.11 -29.84 21.16
C GLY A 186 -15.52 -28.59 21.82
N ASP A 187 -14.33 -28.67 22.42
CA ASP A 187 -13.73 -27.59 23.20
C ASP A 187 -13.18 -26.46 22.31
N ILE A 188 -13.77 -25.27 22.44
CA ILE A 188 -13.34 -24.03 21.78
C ILE A 188 -13.23 -22.90 22.80
N PRO A 189 -12.37 -21.88 22.55
CA PRO A 189 -12.32 -20.70 23.41
C PRO A 189 -13.69 -20.04 23.51
N SER A 190 -14.13 -19.74 24.74
CA SER A 190 -15.40 -19.03 24.96
C SER A 190 -15.40 -17.63 24.30
N PRO A 191 -16.60 -17.05 24.04
CA PRO A 191 -16.71 -15.69 23.50
C PRO A 191 -15.95 -14.67 24.34
N ARG A 192 -15.06 -13.88 23.70
CA ARG A 192 -14.15 -12.96 24.42
C ARG A 192 -13.66 -11.79 23.59
N GLY A 193 -13.37 -10.67 24.26
CA GLY A 193 -12.67 -9.52 23.70
C GLY A 193 -11.44 -9.15 24.52
N GLY A 194 -10.48 -8.43 23.94
CA GLY A 194 -9.28 -7.97 24.64
C GLY A 194 -8.31 -9.09 25.05
N HIS A 195 -8.47 -10.29 24.48
CA HIS A 195 -7.50 -11.38 24.61
C HIS A 195 -6.23 -11.08 23.80
N ALA A 196 -5.17 -11.86 23.98
CA ALA A 196 -3.96 -11.78 23.17
C ALA A 196 -3.77 -13.05 22.32
N MET A 197 -3.21 -12.88 21.13
CA MET A 197 -2.81 -13.99 20.26
C MET A 197 -1.38 -13.78 19.75
N CYS A 198 -0.66 -14.87 19.55
CA CYS A 198 0.59 -14.89 18.78
C CYS A 198 0.70 -16.19 17.98
N MET A 199 1.52 -16.19 16.94
CA MET A 199 1.66 -17.33 16.02
C MET A 199 3.07 -17.89 16.07
N ASP A 200 3.15 -19.22 16.06
CA ASP A 200 4.34 -19.98 15.69
C ASP A 200 4.22 -20.37 14.22
N PRO A 201 4.89 -19.66 13.30
CA PRO A 201 4.78 -19.91 11.87
C PRO A 201 5.49 -21.20 11.43
N GLU A 202 6.45 -21.73 12.20
CA GLU A 202 7.18 -22.95 11.83
C GLU A 202 6.32 -24.20 12.08
N ASN A 203 5.62 -24.21 13.21
CA ASN A 203 4.75 -25.32 13.61
C ASN A 203 3.28 -25.11 13.23
N GLU A 204 2.94 -23.97 12.64
CA GLU A 204 1.58 -23.58 12.25
C GLU A 204 0.59 -23.63 13.43
N LEU A 205 1.01 -23.05 14.55
CA LEU A 205 0.24 -22.98 15.80
C LEU A 205 -0.11 -21.53 16.14
N ILE A 206 -1.32 -21.32 16.66
CA ILE A 206 -1.78 -20.02 17.14
C ILE A 206 -2.10 -20.13 18.62
N TYR A 207 -1.39 -19.39 19.46
CA TYR A 207 -1.63 -19.34 20.90
C TYR A 207 -2.62 -18.22 21.22
N LEU A 208 -3.53 -18.47 22.17
CA LEU A 208 -4.51 -17.51 22.67
C LEU A 208 -4.54 -17.53 24.18
N PHE A 209 -4.46 -16.36 24.82
CA PHE A 209 -4.51 -16.23 26.28
C PHE A 209 -5.47 -15.15 26.76
N GLY A 210 -6.22 -15.47 27.81
CA GLY A 210 -7.03 -14.55 28.60
C GLY A 210 -8.12 -13.82 27.80
N GLY A 211 -8.36 -12.55 28.15
CA GLY A 211 -9.42 -11.71 27.61
C GLY A 211 -10.55 -11.46 28.60
N TRP A 212 -11.68 -10.94 28.12
CA TRP A 212 -12.87 -10.65 28.92
C TRP A 212 -14.12 -11.19 28.22
N ASP A 213 -14.92 -11.97 28.97
CA ASP A 213 -16.05 -12.75 28.44
C ASP A 213 -17.40 -12.01 28.44
N GLY A 214 -17.45 -10.80 28.99
CA GLY A 214 -18.73 -10.14 29.31
C GLY A 214 -18.93 -9.87 30.80
N ARG A 215 -18.17 -10.56 31.65
CA ARG A 215 -18.39 -10.63 33.10
C ARG A 215 -17.11 -10.56 33.90
N LYS A 216 -16.06 -11.24 33.46
CA LYS A 216 -14.76 -11.32 34.14
C LYS A 216 -13.61 -11.41 33.15
N SER A 217 -12.42 -11.03 33.63
CA SER A 217 -11.17 -11.37 32.98
C SER A 217 -10.92 -12.89 33.05
N LEU A 218 -10.28 -13.43 32.01
CA LEU A 218 -9.96 -14.85 31.85
C LEU A 218 -8.45 -15.10 31.98
N ASP A 219 -8.09 -16.32 32.36
CA ASP A 219 -6.73 -16.86 32.49
C ASP A 219 -6.59 -18.27 31.89
N ASP A 220 -7.50 -18.65 30.99
CA ASP A 220 -7.38 -19.86 30.20
C ASP A 220 -6.39 -19.65 29.04
N PHE A 221 -5.70 -20.74 28.69
CA PHE A 221 -4.65 -20.74 27.69
C PHE A 221 -4.92 -21.82 26.64
N TRP A 222 -4.92 -21.42 25.37
CA TRP A 222 -5.32 -22.25 24.25
C TRP A 222 -4.25 -22.24 23.15
N VAL A 223 -4.23 -23.31 22.37
CA VAL A 223 -3.50 -23.37 21.11
C VAL A 223 -4.41 -23.91 20.01
N TYR A 224 -4.36 -23.30 18.84
CA TYR A 224 -5.01 -23.77 17.63
C TYR A 224 -3.97 -24.32 16.67
N ASN A 225 -4.19 -25.54 16.18
CA ASN A 225 -3.38 -26.16 15.14
C ASN A 225 -4.00 -25.91 13.77
N ILE A 226 -3.29 -25.18 12.91
CA ILE A 226 -3.80 -24.80 11.58
C ILE A 226 -3.90 -26.02 10.65
N ARG A 227 -2.98 -26.99 10.78
CA ARG A 227 -2.99 -28.21 9.93
C ARG A 227 -4.16 -29.12 10.25
N GLU A 228 -4.47 -29.23 11.53
CA GLU A 228 -5.50 -30.12 12.04
C GLU A 228 -6.89 -29.45 12.11
N ASP A 229 -6.98 -28.14 11.90
CA ASP A 229 -8.19 -27.33 12.14
C ASP A 229 -8.80 -27.62 13.51
N LYS A 230 -7.98 -27.44 14.56
CA LYS A 230 -8.31 -27.95 15.89
C LYS A 230 -7.80 -27.05 17.02
N TRP A 231 -8.71 -26.67 17.92
CA TRP A 231 -8.34 -26.08 19.20
C TRP A 231 -7.91 -27.14 20.20
N LYS A 232 -6.99 -26.77 21.08
CA LYS A 232 -6.59 -27.54 22.25
C LYS A 232 -6.40 -26.59 23.42
N ILE A 233 -7.05 -26.89 24.52
CA ILE A 233 -6.79 -26.22 25.78
C ILE A 233 -5.43 -26.67 26.35
N LEU A 234 -4.58 -25.71 26.66
CA LEU A 234 -3.31 -25.93 27.37
C LEU A 234 -3.50 -25.79 28.88
N SER A 235 -4.36 -24.86 29.30
CA SER A 235 -4.70 -24.64 30.70
C SER A 235 -6.10 -24.06 30.85
N HIS A 236 -6.90 -24.61 31.77
CA HIS A 236 -8.22 -24.04 32.14
C HIS A 236 -8.11 -22.83 33.06
N SER A 237 -7.02 -22.68 33.80
CA SER A 237 -6.76 -21.55 34.67
C SER A 237 -5.28 -21.53 35.04
N THR A 238 -4.53 -20.64 34.41
CA THR A 238 -3.10 -20.49 34.69
C THR A 238 -2.83 -19.97 36.10
N THR A 239 -3.80 -19.39 36.80
CA THR A 239 -3.65 -19.00 38.22
C THR A 239 -3.27 -20.19 39.12
N LEU A 240 -3.64 -21.41 38.73
CA LEU A 240 -3.30 -22.64 39.45
C LEU A 240 -1.88 -23.15 39.14
N GLU A 241 -1.21 -22.58 38.15
CA GLU A 241 0.13 -22.95 37.74
C GLU A 241 1.18 -22.08 38.42
N HIS A 242 2.34 -22.69 38.70
CA HIS A 242 3.45 -21.97 39.30
C HIS A 242 4.04 -20.94 38.34
N ASN A 243 4.25 -19.70 38.81
CA ASN A 243 4.83 -18.58 38.05
C ASN A 243 4.03 -18.14 36.80
N ALA A 244 2.79 -18.56 36.68
CA ALA A 244 1.96 -18.25 35.53
C ALA A 244 1.11 -16.99 35.74
N PRO A 245 0.72 -16.30 34.66
CA PRO A 245 -0.08 -15.08 34.76
C PRO A 245 -1.49 -15.36 35.29
N GLY A 246 -2.00 -14.48 36.16
CA GLY A 246 -3.42 -14.44 36.53
C GLY A 246 -4.33 -13.83 35.46
N PRO A 247 -5.65 -13.72 35.73
CA PRO A 247 -6.65 -13.26 34.78
C PRO A 247 -6.42 -11.84 34.29
N ARG A 248 -6.56 -11.62 32.98
CA ARG A 248 -6.25 -10.32 32.37
C ARG A 248 -6.91 -10.11 31.02
N SER A 249 -7.16 -8.84 30.71
CA SER A 249 -7.62 -8.37 29.39
C SER A 249 -6.77 -7.19 28.91
N CYS A 250 -6.92 -6.81 27.64
CA CYS A 250 -6.22 -5.70 26.97
C CYS A 250 -4.68 -5.73 27.09
N HIS A 251 -4.12 -6.93 27.24
CA HIS A 251 -2.69 -7.22 27.31
C HIS A 251 -2.17 -7.67 25.94
N LYS A 252 -0.85 -7.85 25.80
CA LYS A 252 -0.23 -8.30 24.55
C LYS A 252 0.67 -9.50 24.75
N MET A 253 0.80 -10.25 23.66
CA MET A 253 1.58 -11.47 23.57
C MET A 253 2.35 -11.49 22.24
N VAL A 254 3.61 -11.90 22.26
CA VAL A 254 4.43 -12.08 21.04
C VAL A 254 5.18 -13.39 21.10
N PHE A 255 5.41 -13.99 19.93
CA PHE A 255 6.17 -15.22 19.78
C PHE A 255 7.58 -14.91 19.26
N ASP A 256 8.56 -15.54 19.86
CA ASP A 256 9.94 -15.55 19.39
C ASP A 256 10.23 -16.86 18.66
N VAL A 257 10.30 -16.78 17.33
CA VAL A 257 10.53 -17.95 16.48
C VAL A 257 11.90 -18.57 16.74
N LYS A 258 12.91 -17.78 17.16
CA LYS A 258 14.27 -18.30 17.37
C LYS A 258 14.37 -19.20 18.59
N THR A 259 13.59 -18.91 19.63
CA THR A 259 13.67 -19.64 20.90
C THR A 259 12.43 -20.48 21.20
N GLY A 260 11.31 -20.26 20.52
CA GLY A 260 10.02 -20.89 20.86
C GLY A 260 9.45 -20.39 22.18
N ASN A 261 9.62 -19.11 22.45
CA ASN A 261 9.10 -18.50 23.66
C ASN A 261 7.98 -17.54 23.32
N VAL A 262 6.95 -17.57 24.14
CA VAL A 262 5.86 -16.60 24.14
C VAL A 262 6.13 -15.61 25.26
N TYR A 263 6.09 -14.31 24.98
CA TYR A 263 6.24 -13.27 26.00
C TYR A 263 4.92 -12.52 26.17
N LEU A 264 4.59 -12.20 27.42
CA LEU A 264 3.30 -11.59 27.77
C LEU A 264 3.50 -10.41 28.73
N LEU A 265 2.83 -9.28 28.44
CA LEU A 265 2.93 -8.04 29.20
C LEU A 265 1.59 -7.28 29.27
N GLY A 266 1.40 -6.55 30.38
CA GLY A 266 0.28 -5.65 30.64
C GLY A 266 -1.00 -6.37 31.07
N ARG A 267 -1.99 -5.57 31.49
CA ARG A 267 -3.34 -6.02 31.84
C ARG A 267 -4.26 -4.82 32.13
N LEU A 268 -5.55 -5.03 31.90
CA LEU A 268 -6.64 -4.31 32.53
C LEU A 268 -7.44 -5.29 33.38
N ASP A 269 -7.66 -4.95 34.65
CA ASP A 269 -8.44 -5.73 35.62
C ASP A 269 -9.71 -4.98 36.02
N ASP A 270 -10.85 -5.68 36.08
CA ASP A 270 -12.14 -5.16 36.53
C ASP A 270 -12.06 -4.53 37.92
N ALA A 271 -11.20 -5.07 38.79
CA ALA A 271 -11.00 -4.55 40.13
C ALA A 271 -10.21 -3.23 40.12
N ASP A 272 -9.38 -2.94 39.11
CA ASP A 272 -8.61 -1.69 39.01
C ASP A 272 -9.52 -0.50 38.63
N VAL A 273 -10.63 -0.76 37.91
CA VAL A 273 -11.59 0.26 37.46
C VAL A 273 -12.58 0.67 38.57
N ARG A 274 -12.86 -0.20 39.55
CA ARG A 274 -13.90 0.03 40.59
C ARG A 274 -13.39 0.61 41.92
N ALA A 275 -12.13 1.05 42.01
CA ALA A 275 -11.58 1.58 43.25
C ALA A 275 -12.21 2.95 43.60
N PRO A 276 -12.77 3.16 44.81
CA PRO A 276 -13.39 4.43 45.17
C PRO A 276 -12.35 5.53 45.41
N ILE A 277 -12.59 6.70 44.82
CA ILE A 277 -11.86 7.95 45.06
C ILE A 277 -12.24 8.47 46.46
N ILE A 278 -11.32 8.44 47.42
CA ILE A 278 -11.49 9.19 48.68
C ILE A 278 -10.72 10.50 48.55
N PRO A 279 -11.37 11.68 48.56
CA PRO A 279 -10.68 12.97 48.51
C PRO A 279 -9.83 13.17 49.77
N ARG A 280 -8.55 13.48 49.61
CA ARG A 280 -7.68 13.93 50.71
C ARG A 280 -8.08 15.36 51.11
N HIS A 281 -8.88 15.52 52.15
CA HIS A 281 -9.02 16.82 52.83
C HIS A 281 -7.95 17.02 53.90
N GLY A 282 -7.51 18.28 53.99
CA GLY A 282 -6.26 18.72 54.60
C GLY A 282 -6.14 18.50 56.10
N MET A 283 -4.89 18.40 56.53
CA MET A 283 -4.50 18.46 57.92
C MET A 283 -4.85 19.83 58.51
N ALA A 284 -5.65 19.83 59.56
CA ALA A 284 -5.71 20.90 60.54
C ALA A 284 -5.62 20.28 61.95
N ALA A 285 -5.01 21.04 62.85
CA ALA A 285 -4.38 20.62 64.10
C ALA A 285 -5.31 20.01 65.18
N ALA A 286 -4.68 19.24 66.08
CA ALA A 286 -5.23 18.58 67.28
C ALA A 286 -5.75 19.60 68.35
N PRO A 287 -6.46 19.18 69.42
CA PRO A 287 -5.80 18.48 70.55
C PRO A 287 -6.62 17.45 71.40
N SER A 288 -5.86 16.52 72.02
CA SER A 288 -5.98 15.90 73.36
C SER A 288 -7.30 15.32 73.91
N SER A 289 -7.30 14.03 74.30
CA SER A 289 -7.20 13.54 75.72
C SER A 289 -7.77 12.13 75.97
N ALA A 290 -7.08 11.39 76.86
CA ALA A 290 -7.52 10.34 77.81
C ALA A 290 -8.01 8.93 77.36
N THR A 291 -7.19 7.92 77.67
CA THR A 291 -7.52 6.51 78.00
C THR A 291 -8.09 6.38 79.44
N PRO A 292 -8.88 5.34 79.80
CA PRO A 292 -8.35 4.02 80.26
C PRO A 292 -9.24 2.78 79.93
N ALA A 293 -8.68 1.64 79.51
CA ALA A 293 -8.30 0.42 80.28
C ALA A 293 -9.45 -0.57 80.61
N VAL A 294 -9.20 -1.88 80.44
CA VAL A 294 -9.34 -2.98 81.44
C VAL A 294 -9.44 -4.41 80.82
N GLN A 295 -8.54 -5.30 81.30
CA GLN A 295 -8.56 -6.78 81.57
C GLN A 295 -9.28 -7.77 80.63
N GLY A 296 -8.83 -9.00 80.37
CA GLY A 296 -7.75 -9.85 80.92
C GLY A 296 -8.07 -11.35 80.69
N ASN A 297 -7.04 -12.22 80.84
CA ASN A 297 -7.03 -13.70 81.01
C ASN A 297 -7.03 -14.59 79.74
N ILE A 298 -6.39 -15.77 79.66
CA ILE A 298 -5.17 -16.46 80.17
C ILE A 298 -5.27 -17.92 79.59
N LEU A 299 -4.23 -18.37 78.83
CA LEU A 299 -3.53 -19.70 78.76
C LEU A 299 -4.30 -21.08 78.78
N PRO A 300 -3.63 -22.26 78.59
CA PRO A 300 -2.61 -22.72 77.60
C PRO A 300 -2.74 -24.21 77.15
N SER A 301 -1.87 -24.71 76.25
CA SER A 301 -1.13 -26.02 76.31
C SER A 301 -0.40 -26.34 74.97
N GLN A 302 0.94 -26.48 74.94
CA GLN A 302 1.81 -27.70 75.07
C GLN A 302 1.61 -28.76 73.96
N GLY A 303 2.59 -29.38 73.26
CA GLY A 303 4.07 -29.42 73.19
C GLY A 303 4.48 -30.36 72.01
N MET A 304 5.51 -30.05 71.19
CA MET A 304 6.88 -30.66 71.12
C MET A 304 7.00 -32.15 70.68
N PRO A 305 8.14 -32.67 70.13
CA PRO A 305 9.27 -32.07 69.36
C PRO A 305 9.93 -32.99 68.25
N TYR A 306 11.10 -32.56 67.73
CA TYR A 306 12.26 -33.28 67.07
C TYR A 306 12.35 -33.37 65.52
N ILE A 307 13.51 -33.23 64.80
CA ILE A 307 14.84 -32.57 64.93
C ILE A 307 15.44 -32.41 63.50
N MET A 308 16.32 -31.40 63.31
CA MET A 308 17.05 -30.99 62.09
C MET A 308 18.45 -31.63 61.89
N GLN A 309 18.96 -31.55 60.64
CA GLN A 309 20.37 -31.26 60.24
C GLN A 309 20.30 -30.36 58.97
N GLN A 310 20.50 -29.02 58.94
CA GLN A 310 21.70 -28.15 59.06
C GLN A 310 22.80 -28.42 58.01
N SER A 311 23.36 -27.50 57.20
CA SER A 311 23.49 -26.01 57.16
C SER A 311 24.37 -25.61 55.92
N PRO A 312 24.81 -24.34 55.65
CA PRO A 312 24.32 -22.97 55.90
C PRO A 312 24.37 -22.07 54.60
N LEU A 313 23.73 -20.91 54.40
CA LEU A 313 23.83 -19.59 55.05
C LEU A 313 22.67 -18.73 54.48
N ARG A 314 21.70 -18.33 55.31
CA ARG A 314 20.70 -17.28 55.02
C ARG A 314 20.49 -16.50 56.31
N GLN A 315 20.85 -15.21 56.32
CA GLN A 315 20.50 -14.33 57.42
C GLN A 315 19.01 -13.96 57.32
N GLN A 316 18.34 -14.16 58.45
CA GLN A 316 16.91 -14.11 58.67
C GLN A 316 16.43 -12.68 58.95
N PHE A 317 15.21 -12.37 58.54
CA PHE A 317 14.20 -11.80 59.43
C PHE A 317 12.86 -12.49 59.13
N THR A 318 12.30 -13.14 60.15
CA THR A 318 10.97 -13.77 60.17
C THR A 318 10.02 -12.94 61.03
N PRO A 319 8.71 -12.91 60.75
CA PRO A 319 7.71 -12.64 61.78
C PRO A 319 6.82 -13.85 62.07
N SER A 320 6.57 -14.05 63.36
CA SER A 320 5.70 -15.03 63.99
C SER A 320 4.20 -14.71 63.85
N SER A 321 3.38 -15.74 64.12
CA SER A 321 1.91 -15.85 64.03
C SER A 321 1.04 -14.83 64.80
N GLN A 322 -0.13 -14.55 64.19
CA GLN A 322 -1.35 -13.82 64.63
C GLN A 322 -2.13 -14.52 65.79
N PRO A 323 -3.23 -13.97 66.40
CA PRO A 323 -4.20 -12.99 65.87
C PRO A 323 -4.78 -11.93 66.83
N GLY A 324 -5.40 -10.90 66.23
CA GLY A 324 -6.25 -9.91 66.89
C GLY A 324 -6.54 -8.80 65.91
N THR A 325 -7.69 -8.86 65.23
CA THR A 325 -8.10 -7.95 64.16
C THR A 325 -7.94 -6.48 64.54
N PRO A 326 -7.07 -5.71 63.89
CA PRO A 326 -7.41 -4.36 63.49
C PRO A 326 -8.22 -4.46 62.19
N GLN A 327 -9.28 -3.67 62.07
CA GLN A 327 -9.85 -3.39 60.74
C GLN A 327 -8.71 -3.06 59.77
N PRO A 328 -8.72 -3.54 58.52
CA PRO A 328 -7.68 -3.21 57.58
C PRO A 328 -7.73 -1.70 57.32
N SER A 329 -6.82 -0.98 57.95
CA SER A 329 -6.47 0.38 57.58
C SER A 329 -5.91 0.33 56.15
N ASN A 330 -6.77 0.68 55.20
CA ASN A 330 -6.45 1.36 53.94
C ASN A 330 -5.07 1.02 53.33
N THR A 331 -4.91 -0.20 52.80
CA THR A 331 -3.75 -0.57 51.99
C THR A 331 -3.85 0.11 50.62
N ALA A 332 -2.94 1.03 50.34
CA ALA A 332 -2.78 1.59 48.99
C ALA A 332 -2.54 0.44 48.00
N ARG A 333 -3.46 0.27 47.04
CA ARG A 333 -3.37 -0.74 46.00
C ARG A 333 -2.12 -0.49 45.15
N THR A 334 -1.29 -1.51 44.99
CA THR A 334 -0.06 -1.42 44.18
C THR A 334 -0.33 -1.91 42.77
N TYR A 335 -0.01 -1.08 41.78
CA TYR A 335 -0.16 -1.39 40.35
C TYR A 335 1.18 -1.87 39.78
N CYS A 336 1.37 -3.19 39.67
CA CYS A 336 2.63 -3.78 39.23
C CYS A 336 2.57 -4.24 37.77
N SER A 337 3.61 -3.91 37.00
CA SER A 337 3.76 -4.33 35.60
C SER A 337 4.46 -5.68 35.49
N GLU A 338 3.70 -6.74 35.68
CA GLU A 338 4.22 -8.11 35.65
C GLU A 338 4.61 -8.55 34.23
N PHE A 339 5.73 -9.26 34.10
CA PHE A 339 6.24 -9.76 32.81
C PHE A 339 6.49 -11.26 32.85
N TYR A 340 5.99 -11.97 31.84
CA TYR A 340 5.97 -13.43 31.80
C TYR A 340 6.54 -13.98 30.50
N ARG A 341 7.03 -15.22 30.56
CA ARG A 341 7.44 -16.01 29.41
C ARG A 341 6.89 -17.43 29.50
N TYR A 342 6.32 -17.95 28.42
CA TYR A 342 5.94 -19.35 28.28
C TYR A 342 6.85 -20.06 27.28
N GLN A 343 7.29 -21.28 27.62
CA GLN A 343 8.20 -22.08 26.80
C GLN A 343 7.40 -23.11 26.01
N THR A 344 7.44 -23.05 24.67
CA THR A 344 6.69 -23.98 23.81
C THR A 344 7.48 -25.24 23.44
N ARG A 345 8.82 -25.16 23.53
CA ARG A 345 9.75 -26.24 23.17
C ARG A 345 10.96 -26.30 24.10
N GLY A 346 11.70 -27.40 24.01
CA GLY A 346 12.85 -27.69 24.87
C GLY A 346 12.46 -28.42 26.16
N ILE A 347 13.41 -28.56 27.09
CA ILE A 347 13.25 -29.31 28.34
C ILE A 347 12.21 -28.74 29.30
N ASP A 348 11.89 -27.46 29.16
CA ASP A 348 10.89 -26.75 29.97
C ASP A 348 9.62 -26.42 29.18
N ALA A 349 9.40 -27.11 28.06
CA ALA A 349 8.16 -26.96 27.28
C ALA A 349 6.92 -27.15 28.18
N GLY A 350 5.93 -26.28 28.02
CA GLY A 350 4.70 -26.31 28.82
C GLY A 350 4.74 -25.49 30.11
N LYS A 351 5.83 -24.76 30.39
CA LYS A 351 5.98 -24.00 31.65
C LYS A 351 5.99 -22.50 31.46
N TRP A 352 5.43 -21.80 32.43
CA TRP A 352 5.56 -20.35 32.61
C TRP A 352 6.78 -20.00 33.46
N VAL A 353 7.40 -18.88 33.12
CA VAL A 353 8.48 -18.23 33.84
C VAL A 353 8.06 -16.80 34.14
N PHE A 354 8.08 -16.45 35.42
CA PHE A 354 7.84 -15.10 35.89
C PHE A 354 9.15 -14.30 35.80
N LEU A 355 9.23 -13.38 34.85
CA LEU A 355 10.46 -12.64 34.53
C LEU A 355 10.64 -11.41 35.41
N SER A 356 9.56 -10.70 35.70
CA SER A 356 9.59 -9.51 36.55
C SER A 356 8.27 -9.30 37.27
N PHE A 357 8.35 -8.91 38.54
CA PHE A 357 7.21 -8.47 39.32
C PHE A 357 6.71 -7.09 38.90
N ASP A 358 7.62 -6.18 38.58
CA ASP A 358 7.28 -4.86 38.07
C ASP A 358 8.36 -4.38 37.10
N THR A 359 8.04 -4.29 35.82
CA THR A 359 8.98 -3.82 34.81
C THR A 359 9.42 -2.37 35.05
N ALA A 360 8.57 -1.51 35.62
CA ALA A 360 8.93 -0.12 35.92
C ALA A 360 10.09 -0.01 36.90
N SER A 361 10.12 -0.86 37.94
CA SER A 361 11.24 -0.95 38.88
C SER A 361 12.59 -1.31 38.23
N SER A 362 12.57 -1.85 37.01
CA SER A 362 13.75 -2.31 36.26
C SER A 362 14.02 -1.48 34.99
N GLY A 363 13.48 -0.26 34.91
CA GLY A 363 13.64 0.65 33.76
C GLY A 363 12.79 0.28 32.54
N GLY A 364 11.86 -0.67 32.70
CA GLY A 364 10.84 -1.01 31.73
C GLY A 364 9.58 -0.17 31.89
N PRO A 365 8.52 -0.49 31.15
CA PRO A 365 7.32 0.32 31.18
C PRO A 365 6.46 0.07 32.45
N PRO A 366 5.61 1.04 32.86
CA PRO A 366 4.67 0.86 33.97
C PRO A 366 3.51 -0.05 33.61
N LEU A 367 2.64 -0.38 34.56
CA LEU A 367 1.46 -1.19 34.26
C LEU A 367 0.57 -0.44 33.27
N MET A 368 0.26 -1.07 32.14
CA MET A 368 -0.56 -0.48 31.08
C MET A 368 -1.45 -1.50 30.38
N PHE A 369 -2.41 -0.99 29.62
CA PHE A 369 -3.27 -1.77 28.73
C PHE A 369 -3.43 -1.09 27.36
N ASP A 370 -3.89 -1.85 26.36
CA ASP A 370 -4.04 -1.41 24.97
C ASP A 370 -2.77 -0.80 24.35
N HIS A 371 -1.62 -1.25 24.85
CA HIS A 371 -0.31 -1.05 24.24
C HIS A 371 -0.13 -1.99 23.04
N GLN A 372 0.95 -1.77 22.29
CA GLN A 372 1.40 -2.71 21.26
C GLN A 372 2.75 -3.30 21.61
N MET A 373 2.97 -4.53 21.16
CA MET A 373 4.20 -5.27 21.37
C MET A 373 4.56 -6.05 20.11
N VAL A 374 5.83 -6.01 19.69
CA VAL A 374 6.37 -6.78 18.56
C VAL A 374 7.73 -7.38 18.93
N MET A 375 8.12 -8.48 18.26
CA MET A 375 9.38 -9.18 18.49
C MET A 375 10.28 -9.09 17.24
N ASP A 376 11.46 -8.49 17.38
CA ASP A 376 12.55 -8.71 16.43
C ASP A 376 13.25 -10.01 16.80
N THR A 377 12.80 -11.09 16.15
CA THR A 377 13.30 -12.45 16.39
C THR A 377 14.80 -12.55 16.15
N GLU A 378 15.34 -11.88 15.13
CA GLU A 378 16.76 -12.00 14.81
C GLU A 378 17.64 -11.27 15.81
N ALA A 379 17.24 -10.03 16.16
CA ALA A 379 17.94 -9.23 17.15
C ALA A 379 17.71 -9.72 18.58
N GLN A 380 16.68 -10.54 18.81
CA GLN A 380 16.23 -10.97 20.14
C GLN A 380 15.82 -9.79 21.02
N ILE A 381 15.04 -8.87 20.44
CA ILE A 381 14.57 -7.64 21.10
C ILE A 381 13.06 -7.53 20.98
N LEU A 382 12.39 -7.29 22.11
CA LEU A 382 10.98 -6.92 22.14
C LEU A 382 10.86 -5.40 22.10
N TYR A 383 9.90 -4.88 21.34
CA TYR A 383 9.53 -3.47 21.36
C TYR A 383 8.12 -3.32 21.90
N VAL A 384 7.93 -2.37 22.82
CA VAL A 384 6.65 -2.08 23.48
C VAL A 384 6.34 -0.60 23.32
N SER A 385 5.18 -0.27 22.78
CA SER A 385 4.78 1.12 22.51
C SER A 385 3.42 1.45 23.09
N GLY A 386 3.33 2.62 23.73
CA GLY A 386 2.08 3.24 24.14
C GLY A 386 1.29 2.43 25.17
N GLY A 387 -0.02 2.66 25.17
CA GLY A 387 -0.95 2.11 26.15
C GLY A 387 -1.30 3.09 27.25
N ARG A 388 -2.49 2.93 27.83
CA ARG A 388 -2.95 3.75 28.97
C ARG A 388 -2.38 3.17 30.25
N VAL A 389 -1.75 4.01 31.06
CA VAL A 389 -1.13 3.62 32.34
C VAL A 389 -2.23 3.39 33.37
N VAL A 390 -2.04 2.36 34.19
CA VAL A 390 -2.90 2.04 35.33
C VAL A 390 -2.18 2.47 36.60
N ASP A 391 -2.52 3.67 37.09
CA ASP A 391 -1.95 4.26 38.31
C ASP A 391 -3.03 4.59 39.37
N GLY A 392 -4.29 4.29 39.05
CA GLY A 392 -5.46 4.56 39.89
C GLY A 392 -6.09 5.94 39.69
N ASP A 393 -5.46 6.83 38.90
CA ASP A 393 -6.06 8.10 38.49
C ASP A 393 -6.74 7.91 37.12
N TRP A 394 -8.04 7.69 37.14
CA TRP A 394 -8.85 7.48 35.93
C TRP A 394 -9.33 8.79 35.28
N GLU A 395 -9.22 9.92 36.00
CA GLU A 395 -9.61 11.25 35.50
C GLU A 395 -8.51 11.84 34.60
N LYS A 396 -7.25 11.63 34.99
CA LYS A 396 -6.10 12.02 34.17
C LYS A 396 -5.70 10.89 33.24
N SER A 397 -5.65 11.16 31.94
CA SER A 397 -5.07 10.21 31.00
C SER A 397 -3.54 10.24 31.08
N SER A 398 -2.95 9.10 31.44
CA SER A 398 -1.50 8.86 31.46
C SER A 398 -1.15 7.75 30.47
N TYR A 399 -0.02 7.88 29.79
CA TYR A 399 0.38 6.99 28.70
C TYR A 399 1.81 6.49 28.86
N SER A 400 2.05 5.25 28.44
CA SER A 400 3.40 4.70 28.38
C SER A 400 4.13 5.16 27.11
N GLY A 401 5.47 5.15 27.16
CA GLY A 401 6.36 5.50 26.05
C GLY A 401 6.69 4.30 25.14
N LEU A 402 7.77 4.44 24.37
CA LEU A 402 8.36 3.38 23.55
C LEU A 402 9.58 2.79 24.27
N TYR A 403 9.58 1.47 24.44
CA TYR A 403 10.62 0.72 25.15
C TYR A 403 11.14 -0.42 24.27
N SER A 404 12.36 -0.84 24.55
CA SER A 404 12.91 -2.11 24.07
C SER A 404 13.35 -3.00 25.23
N TYR A 405 13.23 -4.32 25.07
CA TYR A 405 13.76 -5.31 25.99
C TYR A 405 14.68 -6.27 25.25
N THR A 406 15.95 -6.30 25.66
CA THR A 406 16.92 -7.24 25.11
C THR A 406 16.82 -8.58 25.85
N VAL A 407 16.37 -9.62 25.16
CA VAL A 407 16.10 -10.95 25.76
C VAL A 407 17.35 -11.52 26.41
N ARG A 408 18.48 -11.51 25.70
CA ARG A 408 19.74 -12.12 26.16
C ARG A 408 20.25 -11.53 27.47
N THR A 409 20.09 -10.23 27.67
CA THR A 409 20.61 -9.53 28.86
C THR A 409 19.54 -9.26 29.90
N SER A 410 18.28 -9.54 29.59
CA SER A 410 17.11 -9.20 30.41
C SER A 410 17.04 -7.74 30.83
N LYS A 411 17.35 -6.82 29.91
CA LYS A 411 17.41 -5.37 30.20
C LYS A 411 16.39 -4.61 29.37
N TRP A 412 15.70 -3.71 30.03
CA TRP A 412 14.85 -2.69 29.42
C TRP A 412 15.66 -1.45 29.03
N LYS A 413 15.24 -0.78 27.96
CA LYS A 413 15.74 0.52 27.53
C LYS A 413 14.55 1.37 27.06
N LEU A 414 14.41 2.56 27.65
CA LEU A 414 13.49 3.59 27.16
C LEU A 414 14.04 4.20 25.87
N LEU A 415 13.19 4.26 24.84
CA LEU A 415 13.51 4.82 23.52
C LEU A 415 12.84 6.17 23.29
N GLN A 416 11.56 6.29 23.64
CA GLN A 416 10.82 7.56 23.64
C GLN A 416 9.94 7.69 24.89
N HIS A 417 9.89 8.88 25.48
CA HIS A 417 9.08 9.17 26.67
C HIS A 417 7.57 9.18 26.38
N GLY A 418 6.77 8.82 27.38
CA GLY A 418 5.30 8.94 27.34
C GLY A 418 4.77 10.36 27.57
N ASP A 419 5.61 11.29 28.02
CA ASP A 419 5.27 12.69 28.22
C ASP A 419 5.96 13.57 27.19
N VAL A 420 5.18 14.21 26.31
CA VAL A 420 5.68 15.11 25.24
C VAL A 420 6.41 16.33 25.82
N ASN A 421 6.15 16.68 27.09
CA ASN A 421 6.72 17.84 27.78
C ASN A 421 7.96 17.54 28.64
N ALA A 422 8.40 16.28 28.74
CA ALA A 422 9.48 15.87 29.65
C ALA A 422 10.90 15.95 29.04
N THR A 423 11.05 16.25 27.75
CA THR A 423 12.34 16.23 27.05
C THR A 423 12.79 17.64 26.67
N GLY A 424 13.70 18.21 27.45
CA GLY A 424 14.39 19.48 27.17
C GLY A 424 15.58 19.37 26.20
N SER A 425 15.56 18.45 25.23
CA SER A 425 16.59 18.20 24.19
C SER A 425 16.12 16.98 23.35
N SER A 426 16.26 16.81 22.04
CA SER A 426 16.75 17.58 20.88
C SER A 426 16.25 16.82 19.61
N SER A 427 15.97 17.56 18.52
CA SER A 427 16.00 17.12 17.09
C SER A 427 15.24 15.90 16.55
N SER A 428 14.62 15.02 17.35
CA SER A 428 13.78 13.92 16.82
C SER A 428 12.29 14.26 16.92
N HIS A 429 11.50 14.02 15.87
CA HIS A 429 10.05 13.94 16.04
C HIS A 429 9.77 12.89 17.12
N VAL A 430 8.90 13.18 18.08
CA VAL A 430 8.48 12.25 19.12
C VAL A 430 7.09 11.76 18.75
N ILE A 431 6.90 10.44 18.72
CA ILE A 431 5.60 9.87 18.38
C ILE A 431 4.64 10.21 19.52
N PRO A 432 3.50 10.88 19.24
CA PRO A 432 2.56 11.22 20.28
C PRO A 432 2.12 9.99 21.08
N PRO A 433 2.12 10.03 22.41
CA PRO A 433 1.69 8.91 23.25
C PRO A 433 0.20 8.61 23.02
N ARG A 434 -0.17 7.33 23.00
CA ARG A 434 -1.49 6.85 22.56
C ARG A 434 -1.77 5.43 23.04
N PHE A 435 -3.02 4.99 22.97
CA PHE A 435 -3.45 3.61 23.24
C PHE A 435 -4.44 3.13 22.18
N GLY A 436 -4.61 1.82 22.05
CA GLY A 436 -5.50 1.21 21.06
C GLY A 436 -5.07 1.42 19.60
N HIS A 437 -3.82 1.87 19.40
CA HIS A 437 -3.17 2.09 18.11
C HIS A 437 -2.67 0.76 17.52
N SER A 438 -2.16 0.79 16.28
CA SER A 438 -1.46 -0.35 15.68
C SER A 438 0.04 -0.11 15.60
N MET A 439 0.82 -1.19 15.77
CA MET A 439 2.26 -1.19 15.58
C MET A 439 2.68 -2.49 14.88
N VAL A 440 3.49 -2.37 13.83
CA VAL A 440 4.09 -3.51 13.12
C VAL A 440 5.57 -3.25 12.88
N LEU A 441 6.37 -4.33 12.83
CA LEU A 441 7.81 -4.28 12.56
C LEU A 441 8.07 -4.67 11.10
N GLU A 442 8.76 -3.82 10.34
CA GLU A 442 9.40 -4.21 9.09
C GLU A 442 10.81 -4.74 9.38
N PRO A 443 11.04 -6.06 9.36
CA PRO A 443 12.27 -6.66 9.85
C PRO A 443 13.48 -6.37 8.98
N ASN A 444 13.32 -6.11 7.67
CA ASN A 444 14.44 -5.87 6.77
C ASN A 444 14.95 -4.43 6.90
N ALA A 445 14.04 -3.46 6.95
CA ALA A 445 14.37 -2.05 7.13
C ALA A 445 14.64 -1.67 8.60
N LYS A 446 14.33 -2.56 9.55
CA LYS A 446 14.40 -2.29 11.00
C LYS A 446 13.60 -1.04 11.39
N GLN A 447 12.34 -1.02 10.95
CA GLN A 447 11.44 0.11 11.15
C GLN A 447 10.15 -0.32 11.84
N LEU A 448 9.69 0.47 12.80
CA LEU A 448 8.39 0.32 13.45
C LEU A 448 7.41 1.31 12.82
N TYR A 449 6.33 0.79 12.25
CA TYR A 449 5.19 1.62 11.83
C TYR A 449 4.20 1.72 12.98
N ILE A 450 3.90 2.94 13.43
CA ILE A 450 3.00 3.23 14.57
C ILE A 450 1.93 4.21 14.09
N PHE A 451 0.65 3.82 14.16
CA PHE A 451 -0.42 4.61 13.56
C PHE A 451 -1.80 4.41 14.22
N GLY A 452 -2.64 5.44 14.07
CA GLY A 452 -4.00 5.50 14.59
C GLY A 452 -4.09 5.39 16.12
N GLY A 453 -5.22 4.86 16.60
CA GLY A 453 -5.52 4.75 18.03
C GLY A 453 -6.16 6.01 18.62
N GLN A 454 -6.07 6.15 19.93
CA GLN A 454 -6.68 7.25 20.66
C GLN A 454 -5.66 7.95 21.55
N ARG A 455 -5.79 9.27 21.62
CA ARG A 455 -5.14 10.12 22.60
C ARG A 455 -6.16 11.13 23.11
N ASP A 456 -6.34 11.10 24.43
CA ASP A 456 -7.33 11.87 25.17
C ASP A 456 -8.73 11.52 24.63
N ASP A 457 -9.50 12.52 24.19
CA ASP A 457 -10.81 12.34 23.56
C ASP A 457 -10.75 12.23 22.03
N ARG A 458 -9.54 12.21 21.44
CA ARG A 458 -9.33 12.22 19.99
C ARG A 458 -8.90 10.87 19.45
N TYR A 459 -9.63 10.38 18.45
CA TYR A 459 -9.20 9.30 17.57
C TYR A 459 -8.23 9.85 16.53
N LEU A 460 -7.14 9.14 16.33
CA LEU A 460 -6.04 9.55 15.48
C LEU A 460 -6.11 8.86 14.12
N SER A 461 -5.68 9.58 13.10
CA SER A 461 -5.41 9.07 11.75
C SER A 461 -4.01 9.46 11.28
N ASP A 462 -3.07 9.57 12.21
CA ASP A 462 -1.66 9.82 11.91
C ASP A 462 -0.89 8.50 11.78
N MET A 463 0.26 8.56 11.10
CA MET A 463 1.14 7.42 10.93
C MET A 463 2.60 7.88 10.97
N HIS A 464 3.37 7.19 11.82
CA HIS A 464 4.77 7.46 12.09
C HIS A 464 5.60 6.22 11.78
N VAL A 465 6.82 6.45 11.32
CA VAL A 465 7.86 5.42 11.24
C VAL A 465 8.92 5.75 12.26
N TYR A 466 9.30 4.78 13.06
CA TYR A 466 10.45 4.85 13.95
C TYR A 466 11.55 3.92 13.43
N ASP A 467 12.67 4.51 13.05
CA ASP A 467 13.85 3.78 12.59
C ASP A 467 14.67 3.32 13.81
N ILE A 468 14.79 2.01 13.96
CA ILE A 468 15.44 1.37 15.11
C ILE A 468 16.95 1.64 15.09
N THR A 469 17.54 1.77 13.90
CA THR A 469 18.99 1.89 13.72
C THR A 469 19.46 3.30 14.06
N SER A 470 18.78 4.32 13.54
CA SER A 470 19.10 5.72 13.81
C SER A 470 18.47 6.24 15.10
N ASN A 471 17.51 5.51 15.69
CA ASN A 471 16.74 5.95 16.85
C ASN A 471 16.02 7.30 16.59
N SER A 472 15.50 7.47 15.37
CA SER A 472 14.74 8.65 14.96
C SER A 472 13.34 8.24 14.51
N SER A 473 12.40 9.18 14.56
CA SER A 473 11.08 8.99 13.94
C SER A 473 10.74 10.06 12.91
N THR A 474 9.92 9.65 11.95
CA THR A 474 9.44 10.44 10.83
C THR A 474 7.93 10.30 10.77
N GLU A 475 7.23 11.43 10.67
CA GLU A 475 5.79 11.43 10.39
C GLU A 475 5.59 11.17 8.90
N LEU A 476 4.85 10.10 8.55
CA LEU A 476 4.47 9.81 7.17
C LEU A 476 3.16 10.51 6.79
N PHE A 477 2.21 10.50 7.72
CA PHE A 477 0.91 11.13 7.54
C PHE A 477 0.49 11.80 8.84
N SER A 478 0.18 13.09 8.79
CA SER A 478 -0.53 13.79 9.87
C SER A 478 -2.02 13.43 9.88
N ASN A 479 -2.57 13.06 8.72
CA ASN A 479 -3.92 12.54 8.54
C ASN A 479 -4.02 11.64 7.29
N PHE A 480 -3.83 10.33 7.44
CA PHE A 480 -3.93 9.38 6.33
C PHE A 480 -5.33 9.28 5.74
N THR A 481 -6.40 9.65 6.48
CA THR A 481 -7.77 9.69 5.93
C THR A 481 -7.87 10.66 4.75
N ALA A 482 -7.23 11.83 4.89
CA ALA A 482 -7.19 12.83 3.82
C ALA A 482 -6.35 12.37 2.62
N SER A 483 -5.50 11.35 2.80
CA SER A 483 -4.67 10.73 1.77
C SER A 483 -5.29 9.43 1.22
N GLY A 484 -6.60 9.24 1.38
CA GLY A 484 -7.33 8.08 0.88
C GLY A 484 -7.27 6.83 1.76
N GLY A 485 -6.75 6.96 2.99
CA GLY A 485 -6.75 5.90 4.00
C GLY A 485 -8.05 5.80 4.81
N PRO A 486 -8.12 4.86 5.77
CA PRO A 486 -9.30 4.67 6.60
C PRO A 486 -9.64 5.88 7.47
N ASP A 487 -10.90 6.00 7.87
CA ASP A 487 -11.32 6.93 8.92
C ASP A 487 -10.61 6.63 10.27
N PRO A 488 -10.48 7.64 11.15
CA PRO A 488 -9.95 7.43 12.50
C PRO A 488 -10.71 6.33 13.23
N CYS A 489 -9.96 5.35 13.72
CA CYS A 489 -10.51 4.20 14.42
C CYS A 489 -9.76 3.88 15.72
N PHE A 490 -10.44 3.14 16.59
CA PHE A 490 -9.93 2.69 17.89
C PHE A 490 -9.92 1.17 17.95
N THR A 491 -8.90 0.61 18.62
CA THR A 491 -8.63 -0.85 18.70
C THR A 491 -8.45 -1.52 17.34
N GLN A 492 -7.99 -0.76 16.34
CA GLN A 492 -7.62 -1.31 15.05
C GLN A 492 -6.47 -2.33 15.21
N ARG A 493 -6.49 -3.37 14.39
CA ARG A 493 -5.42 -4.37 14.34
C ARG A 493 -4.74 -4.32 12.99
N ALA A 494 -3.43 -4.52 13.00
CA ALA A 494 -2.64 -4.56 11.80
C ALA A 494 -1.68 -5.74 11.83
N VAL A 495 -1.43 -6.30 10.66
CA VAL A 495 -0.38 -7.28 10.41
C VAL A 495 0.40 -6.85 9.16
N ILE A 496 1.62 -7.35 8.99
CA ILE A 496 2.52 -6.91 7.92
C ILE A 496 2.97 -8.09 7.07
N ASP A 497 2.96 -7.89 5.76
CA ASP A 497 3.67 -8.71 4.79
C ASP A 497 4.95 -7.97 4.33
N PRO A 498 6.11 -8.34 4.87
CA PRO A 498 7.39 -7.70 4.52
C PRO A 498 7.83 -7.99 3.09
N VAL A 499 7.36 -9.09 2.48
CA VAL A 499 7.73 -9.48 1.12
C VAL A 499 7.01 -8.62 0.09
N TYR A 500 5.73 -8.34 0.34
CA TYR A 500 4.92 -7.47 -0.52
C TYR A 500 4.96 -5.99 -0.16
N LYS A 501 5.66 -5.65 0.92
CA LYS A 501 5.70 -4.29 1.45
C LYS A 501 4.30 -3.74 1.74
N GLU A 502 3.46 -4.58 2.34
CA GLU A 502 2.06 -4.29 2.63
C GLU A 502 1.75 -4.45 4.12
N ILE A 503 0.95 -3.53 4.66
CA ILE A 503 0.34 -3.64 5.98
C ILE A 503 -1.16 -3.87 5.76
N TYR A 504 -1.73 -4.89 6.39
CA TYR A 504 -3.16 -5.19 6.36
C TYR A 504 -3.81 -4.72 7.65
N ILE A 505 -4.85 -3.89 7.55
CA ILE A 505 -5.51 -3.22 8.67
C ILE A 505 -6.96 -3.68 8.76
N PHE A 506 -7.36 -4.03 9.97
CA PHE A 506 -8.72 -4.41 10.35
C PHE A 506 -9.27 -3.35 11.29
N CYS A 507 -10.18 -2.54 10.78
CA CYS A 507 -10.76 -1.44 11.55
C CYS A 507 -11.57 -1.98 12.74
N GLY A 508 -11.39 -1.36 13.90
CA GLY A 508 -12.16 -1.66 15.10
C GLY A 508 -13.41 -0.79 15.19
N LEU A 509 -13.41 0.12 16.16
CA LEU A 509 -14.45 1.13 16.33
C LEU A 509 -14.13 2.35 15.47
N THR A 510 -14.95 2.63 14.46
CA THR A 510 -14.77 3.77 13.55
C THR A 510 -15.72 4.90 13.91
N ARG A 511 -15.24 6.14 13.83
CA ARG A 511 -16.07 7.34 13.98
C ARG A 511 -16.68 7.70 12.63
N ASN A 512 -18.01 7.68 12.52
CA ASN A 512 -18.69 8.08 11.28
C ASN A 512 -18.67 9.61 11.12
N ALA A 513 -18.11 10.10 10.02
CA ALA A 513 -18.05 11.53 9.69
C ALA A 513 -19.36 12.09 9.11
N ALA A 514 -20.29 11.22 8.67
CA ALA A 514 -21.49 11.62 7.92
C ALA A 514 -22.57 12.35 8.75
N THR A 515 -22.49 12.34 10.08
CA THR A 515 -23.44 13.05 10.94
C THR A 515 -22.68 14.12 11.72
N GLY A 516 -22.80 15.39 11.32
CA GLY A 516 -22.28 16.57 12.04
C GLY A 516 -22.88 16.81 13.43
N SER A 517 -23.31 15.74 14.12
CA SER A 517 -23.82 15.76 15.48
C SER A 517 -22.66 15.68 16.47
N LYS A 518 -22.74 16.45 17.55
CA LYS A 518 -21.80 16.43 18.69
C LYS A 518 -21.83 15.10 19.47
N ASN A 519 -22.73 14.17 19.12
CA ASN A 519 -22.74 12.80 19.64
C ASN A 519 -21.98 11.84 18.71
N THR A 520 -20.73 11.53 19.07
CA THR A 520 -19.85 10.56 18.41
C THR A 520 -20.22 9.13 18.76
N VAL A 521 -21.24 8.56 18.11
CA VAL A 521 -21.52 7.12 18.24
C VAL A 521 -20.49 6.36 17.40
N LEU A 522 -19.53 5.70 18.06
CA LEU A 522 -18.62 4.77 17.41
C LEU A 522 -19.39 3.54 16.94
N ARG A 523 -19.08 3.06 15.74
CA ARG A 523 -19.65 1.83 15.19
C ARG A 523 -18.53 0.90 14.73
N SER A 524 -18.72 -0.40 14.86
CA SER A 524 -17.87 -1.38 14.20
C SER A 524 -18.16 -1.37 12.70
N SER A 525 -17.12 -1.37 11.87
CA SER A 525 -17.22 -1.42 10.41
C SER A 525 -16.39 -2.61 9.88
N THR A 526 -16.86 -3.29 8.82
CA THR A 526 -16.12 -4.40 8.16
C THR A 526 -15.06 -3.89 7.18
N SER A 527 -14.59 -2.66 7.36
CA SER A 527 -13.64 -2.03 6.46
C SER A 527 -12.23 -2.56 6.71
N ASN A 528 -11.69 -3.27 5.72
CA ASN A 528 -10.33 -3.80 5.72
C ASN A 528 -9.50 -2.99 4.72
N TRP A 529 -8.26 -2.68 5.07
CA TRP A 529 -7.40 -1.81 4.28
C TRP A 529 -6.03 -2.42 4.09
N THR A 530 -5.41 -2.08 2.96
CA THR A 530 -4.00 -2.34 2.69
C THR A 530 -3.27 -1.00 2.59
N PHE A 531 -2.16 -0.88 3.30
CA PHE A 531 -1.20 0.19 3.09
C PHE A 531 0.07 -0.36 2.47
N ARG A 532 0.44 0.13 1.28
CA ARG A 532 1.67 -0.25 0.60
C ARG A 532 2.75 0.80 0.83
N TYR A 533 3.90 0.35 1.33
CA TYR A 533 5.03 1.20 1.73
C TYR A 533 6.28 1.03 0.86
N ASP A 534 6.10 0.51 -0.36
CA ASP A 534 7.14 0.43 -1.39
C ASP A 534 7.56 1.80 -1.94
N THR A 535 6.67 2.79 -1.82
CA THR A 535 6.84 4.19 -2.20
C THR A 535 6.76 5.09 -0.96
N LYS A 536 7.24 6.34 -1.07
CA LYS A 536 7.13 7.35 -0.02
C LYS A 536 6.14 8.44 -0.46
N PRO A 537 5.14 8.81 0.35
CA PRO A 537 4.85 8.30 1.71
C PRO A 537 4.17 6.93 1.75
N GLY A 538 3.77 6.36 0.59
CA GLY A 538 3.06 5.08 0.47
C GLY A 538 1.64 5.29 -0.06
N LYS A 539 0.92 4.20 -0.34
CA LYS A 539 -0.44 4.23 -0.93
C LYS A 539 -1.42 3.39 -0.12
N TRP A 540 -2.64 3.90 0.02
CA TRP A 540 -3.76 3.21 0.68
C TRP A 540 -4.69 2.58 -0.34
N PHE A 541 -5.19 1.39 -0.03
CA PHE A 541 -6.17 0.66 -0.82
C PHE A 541 -7.21 0.04 0.10
N GLN A 542 -8.47 0.14 -0.28
CA GLN A 542 -9.52 -0.61 0.40
C GLN A 542 -9.51 -2.06 -0.09
N ILE A 543 -9.58 -3.02 0.82
CA ILE A 543 -9.63 -4.44 0.45
C ILE A 543 -11.07 -4.79 0.06
N GLY A 544 -11.27 -5.08 -1.22
CA GLY A 544 -12.57 -5.49 -1.75
C GLY A 544 -12.99 -6.90 -1.33
N ARG A 545 -14.27 -7.22 -1.51
CA ARG A 545 -14.78 -8.59 -1.38
C ARG A 545 -14.63 -9.33 -2.70
N HIS A 546 -14.29 -10.62 -2.66
CA HIS A 546 -14.21 -11.44 -3.87
C HIS A 546 -15.62 -11.75 -4.42
N PRO A 547 -15.90 -11.53 -5.72
CA PRO A 547 -17.23 -11.69 -6.33
C PRO A 547 -17.83 -13.10 -6.19
N ASP A 548 -17.01 -14.15 -6.37
CA ASP A 548 -17.47 -15.55 -6.33
C ASP A 548 -17.74 -16.10 -4.92
N THR A 549 -17.61 -15.27 -3.89
CA THR A 549 -17.97 -15.71 -2.53
C THR A 549 -19.50 -15.68 -2.44
N SER A 550 -20.14 -16.83 -2.61
CA SER A 550 -21.57 -16.99 -2.29
C SER A 550 -21.82 -16.34 -0.92
N ALA A 551 -22.86 -15.51 -0.82
CA ALA A 551 -23.09 -14.49 0.21
C ALA A 551 -23.17 -14.94 1.69
N THR A 552 -22.70 -16.12 2.08
CA THR A 552 -23.14 -16.74 3.33
C THR A 552 -22.27 -16.46 4.56
N GLU A 553 -20.96 -16.24 4.48
CA GLU A 553 -20.17 -16.08 5.72
C GLU A 553 -18.92 -15.18 5.58
N VAL A 554 -19.03 -13.93 6.06
CA VAL A 554 -17.89 -13.01 6.33
C VAL A 554 -17.85 -12.68 7.82
N PRO A 555 -16.68 -12.35 8.41
CA PRO A 555 -16.63 -11.97 9.81
C PRO A 555 -17.47 -10.71 10.06
N LEU A 556 -18.29 -10.75 11.12
CA LEU A 556 -19.02 -9.58 11.59
C LEU A 556 -18.06 -8.42 11.90
N PRO A 557 -18.50 -7.15 11.71
CA PRO A 557 -17.77 -5.99 12.20
C PRO A 557 -17.45 -6.15 13.69
N ARG A 558 -16.20 -5.96 14.10
CA ARG A 558 -15.75 -6.32 15.45
C ARG A 558 -14.63 -5.43 15.97
N PHE A 559 -14.64 -5.16 17.27
CA PHE A 559 -13.55 -4.47 17.96
C PHE A 559 -12.99 -5.31 19.09
N ALA A 560 -11.83 -4.91 19.63
CA ALA A 560 -11.10 -5.68 20.64
C ALA A 560 -10.81 -7.15 20.25
N HIS A 561 -10.78 -7.44 18.94
CA HIS A 561 -10.36 -8.72 18.37
C HIS A 561 -8.82 -8.79 18.31
N GLN A 562 -8.28 -9.94 17.94
CA GLN A 562 -6.86 -10.09 17.59
C GLN A 562 -6.71 -10.62 16.18
N ALA A 563 -5.57 -10.27 15.57
CA ALA A 563 -5.18 -10.74 14.25
C ALA A 563 -3.72 -11.22 14.31
N VAL A 564 -3.42 -12.33 13.64
CA VAL A 564 -2.06 -12.86 13.46
C VAL A 564 -1.85 -13.22 11.98
N TYR A 565 -0.59 -13.18 11.53
CA TYR A 565 -0.24 -13.38 10.12
C TYR A 565 0.73 -14.56 9.94
N HIS A 566 0.36 -15.47 9.05
CA HIS A 566 1.20 -16.58 8.63
C HIS A 566 1.92 -16.24 7.34
N ALA A 567 3.17 -15.76 7.45
CA ALA A 567 3.96 -15.31 6.31
C ALA A 567 4.18 -16.38 5.23
N PRO A 568 4.50 -17.65 5.54
CA PRO A 568 4.74 -18.67 4.51
C PRO A 568 3.53 -18.90 3.58
N THR A 569 2.31 -18.86 4.12
CA THR A 569 1.08 -19.07 3.30
C THR A 569 0.33 -17.78 2.99
N ARG A 570 0.82 -16.63 3.47
CA ARG A 570 0.19 -15.31 3.38
C ARG A 570 -1.27 -15.27 3.81
N ARG A 571 -1.55 -15.80 5.01
CA ARG A 571 -2.90 -15.88 5.58
C ARG A 571 -2.99 -15.05 6.84
N VAL A 572 -4.08 -14.32 7.00
CA VAL A 572 -4.41 -13.63 8.25
C VAL A 572 -5.44 -14.47 9.00
N PHE A 573 -5.27 -14.58 10.32
CA PHE A 573 -6.26 -15.23 11.18
C PHE A 573 -6.80 -14.21 12.18
N ILE A 574 -8.12 -14.16 12.34
CA ILE A 574 -8.82 -13.25 13.26
C ILE A 574 -9.71 -14.05 14.19
N HIS A 575 -9.68 -13.74 15.48
CA HIS A 575 -10.52 -14.40 16.47
C HIS A 575 -11.26 -13.40 17.37
N GLY A 576 -12.51 -13.75 17.68
CA GLY A 576 -13.32 -13.14 18.73
C GLY A 576 -13.55 -11.64 18.57
N GLY A 577 -13.64 -10.93 19.69
CA GLY A 577 -13.97 -9.50 19.75
C GLY A 577 -15.43 -9.24 20.13
N ASN A 578 -15.88 -8.00 19.94
CA ASN A 578 -17.25 -7.56 20.21
C ASN A 578 -17.88 -6.99 18.93
N ALA A 579 -19.10 -7.45 18.60
CA ALA A 579 -19.83 -7.09 17.39
C ALA A 579 -20.52 -5.70 17.42
N GLY A 580 -20.59 -5.02 18.56
CA GLY A 580 -21.09 -3.63 18.62
C GLY A 580 -22.61 -3.43 18.49
N GLY A 581 -23.42 -4.49 18.50
CA GLY A 581 -24.86 -4.39 18.82
C GLY A 581 -25.84 -3.92 17.75
N LEU A 582 -25.49 -3.85 16.46
CA LEU A 582 -26.43 -3.48 15.40
C LEU A 582 -26.25 -4.37 14.17
N GLY A 583 -27.37 -4.85 13.63
CA GLY A 583 -27.45 -5.83 12.54
C GLY A 583 -26.90 -5.35 11.20
N LEU A 584 -26.63 -6.31 10.33
CA LEU A 584 -26.17 -6.14 8.95
C LEU A 584 -27.23 -5.40 8.13
N GLY A 585 -27.16 -4.08 8.08
CA GLY A 585 -27.77 -3.31 7.00
C GLY A 585 -26.87 -3.41 5.77
N VAL A 586 -27.27 -4.23 4.79
CA VAL A 586 -26.69 -4.19 3.44
C VAL A 586 -26.95 -2.79 2.89
N GLU A 587 -25.89 -2.00 2.67
CA GLU A 587 -25.99 -0.74 1.93
C GLU A 587 -26.33 -1.06 0.46
N ALA A 588 -27.62 -1.05 0.15
CA ALA A 588 -28.07 -0.94 -1.22
C ALA A 588 -27.89 0.53 -1.66
N ALA A 589 -26.97 0.74 -2.61
CA ALA A 589 -26.87 1.99 -3.34
C ALA A 589 -28.21 2.28 -4.05
N GLY A 590 -28.81 3.43 -3.74
CA GLY A 590 -30.03 3.90 -4.40
C GLY A 590 -30.34 5.34 -4.02
N GLY A 591 -30.16 6.26 -4.96
CA GLY A 591 -30.46 7.68 -4.78
C GLY A 591 -31.96 7.98 -4.64
N GLY A 592 -32.27 9.06 -3.91
CA GLY A 592 -33.64 9.55 -3.77
C GLY A 592 -33.73 10.81 -2.91
N SER A 593 -34.38 11.82 -3.46
CA SER A 593 -34.42 13.22 -3.05
C SER A 593 -35.22 13.54 -1.77
N ALA A 594 -34.77 14.60 -1.09
CA ALA A 594 -35.42 15.60 -0.22
C ALA A 594 -36.85 15.41 0.33
N GLY A 595 -37.03 15.78 1.60
CA GLY A 595 -38.31 16.21 2.18
C GLY A 595 -38.24 16.43 3.69
N GLY A 596 -38.23 17.69 4.13
CA GLY A 596 -38.21 18.08 5.55
C GLY A 596 -39.58 18.01 6.22
N GLY A 597 -39.59 18.11 7.56
CA GLY A 597 -40.81 18.28 8.35
C GLY A 597 -40.60 18.04 9.84
N ASP A 598 -40.73 19.13 10.61
CA ASP A 598 -40.70 19.24 12.07
C ASP A 598 -41.73 18.38 12.82
N GLY A 599 -41.53 18.19 14.14
CA GLY A 599 -42.65 18.14 15.08
C GLY A 599 -42.59 17.14 16.24
N SER A 600 -41.92 17.54 17.33
CA SER A 600 -42.45 17.64 18.71
C SER A 600 -43.32 16.53 19.35
N THR A 601 -42.86 16.12 20.55
CA THR A 601 -43.60 15.89 21.81
C THR A 601 -44.49 14.65 22.05
N THR A 602 -44.02 13.83 23.01
CA THR A 602 -44.69 13.32 24.23
C THR A 602 -46.10 12.71 24.17
N VAL A 603 -46.31 11.53 24.77
CA VAL A 603 -46.92 11.32 26.11
C VAL A 603 -47.14 9.81 26.34
N SER A 604 -46.93 9.42 27.59
CA SER A 604 -47.05 8.11 28.22
C SER A 604 -48.45 7.48 28.27
N ALA A 605 -48.42 6.17 28.57
CA ALA A 605 -49.11 5.50 29.68
C ALA A 605 -50.34 4.59 29.38
N ASN A 606 -50.10 3.32 29.74
CA ASN A 606 -50.84 2.52 30.73
C ASN A 606 -52.09 1.69 30.39
N ALA A 607 -52.09 0.55 31.11
CA ALA A 607 -53.17 -0.27 31.64
C ALA A 607 -53.57 -1.50 30.78
N SER A 608 -53.29 -2.76 31.11
CA SER A 608 -53.38 -3.58 32.35
C SER A 608 -54.67 -4.41 32.45
N VAL A 609 -54.47 -5.72 32.71
CA VAL A 609 -55.34 -6.69 33.46
C VAL A 609 -56.28 -7.65 32.66
N ARG A 610 -55.80 -8.91 32.45
CA ARG A 610 -56.27 -10.27 32.92
C ARG A 610 -57.80 -10.64 32.98
N PRO A 611 -58.20 -11.93 33.19
CA PRO A 611 -57.67 -13.26 32.77
C PRO A 611 -58.73 -14.38 32.40
N SER A 612 -58.30 -15.45 31.71
CA SER A 612 -58.74 -16.91 31.79
C SER A 612 -60.23 -17.31 31.50
N PRO A 613 -60.63 -18.59 31.24
CA PRO A 613 -59.97 -19.89 31.51
C PRO A 613 -60.06 -21.02 30.41
N SER A 614 -59.32 -22.12 30.63
CA SER A 614 -59.38 -23.49 30.03
C SER A 614 -60.45 -24.39 30.74
N PRO A 615 -60.71 -25.73 30.53
CA PRO A 615 -59.99 -26.89 29.87
C PRO A 615 -60.97 -27.84 29.07
N PRO A 616 -60.90 -29.21 28.93
CA PRO A 616 -59.89 -30.28 29.20
C PRO A 616 -59.63 -31.33 28.06
N ALA A 617 -58.45 -31.97 28.00
CA ALA A 617 -58.07 -33.41 28.24
C ALA A 617 -58.56 -34.51 27.25
N ASP A 618 -57.63 -35.22 26.56
CA ASP A 618 -57.30 -36.65 26.80
C ASP A 618 -56.40 -37.32 25.71
N ALA A 619 -55.60 -38.29 26.20
CA ALA A 619 -54.96 -39.45 25.53
C ALA A 619 -53.66 -39.32 24.70
N ALA A 620 -52.65 -40.09 25.15
CA ALA A 620 -51.43 -40.52 24.42
C ALA A 620 -51.58 -42.01 24.00
N PRO A 621 -50.62 -42.71 23.34
CA PRO A 621 -49.36 -42.28 22.72
C PRO A 621 -49.11 -42.88 21.30
N SER A 622 -47.99 -42.51 20.67
CA SER A 622 -47.11 -43.32 19.77
C SER A 622 -46.82 -42.76 18.36
N ALA A 623 -45.58 -43.07 17.96
CA ALA A 623 -44.96 -42.98 16.62
C ALA A 623 -44.61 -41.58 16.09
N GLY A 624 -43.30 -41.39 15.81
CA GLY A 624 -42.67 -40.12 15.50
C GLY A 624 -42.94 -39.55 14.10
N PRO A 625 -42.34 -38.39 13.76
CA PRO A 625 -42.23 -37.96 12.36
C PRO A 625 -40.83 -37.40 12.01
N THR A 626 -40.22 -37.79 10.89
CA THR A 626 -40.32 -37.15 9.57
C THR A 626 -40.35 -35.62 9.60
N ALA A 627 -39.21 -35.05 9.19
CA ALA A 627 -39.01 -33.64 8.95
C ALA A 627 -39.91 -33.12 7.81
N ALA A 628 -40.75 -32.15 8.13
CA ALA A 628 -41.42 -31.30 7.16
C ALA A 628 -41.24 -29.84 7.61
N ALA A 629 -40.64 -29.06 6.71
CA ALA A 629 -40.39 -27.64 6.87
C ALA A 629 -41.70 -26.88 7.11
N THR A 630 -41.73 -26.05 8.15
CA THR A 630 -42.76 -25.02 8.34
C THR A 630 -42.03 -23.71 8.56
N GLN A 631 -42.32 -22.73 7.70
CA GLN A 631 -41.88 -21.35 7.80
C GLN A 631 -42.39 -20.75 9.12
N SER A 632 -41.49 -20.50 10.06
CA SER A 632 -41.72 -19.54 11.15
C SER A 632 -41.22 -18.18 10.69
N GLN A 633 -42.13 -17.21 10.63
CA GLN A 633 -41.79 -15.79 10.66
C GLN A 633 -41.05 -15.52 11.98
N GLU A 634 -39.73 -15.52 11.96
CA GLU A 634 -38.91 -14.98 13.03
C GLU A 634 -38.75 -13.47 12.77
N GLY A 635 -39.26 -12.66 13.68
CA GLY A 635 -38.94 -11.24 13.73
C GLY A 635 -37.46 -11.09 14.03
N GLU A 636 -36.78 -10.23 13.28
CA GLU A 636 -35.38 -9.85 13.53
C GLU A 636 -35.24 -9.25 14.93
N GLU A 637 -34.84 -10.06 15.91
CA GLU A 637 -34.36 -9.55 17.20
C GLU A 637 -32.99 -8.89 17.00
N ALA A 638 -32.91 -7.60 17.34
CA ALA A 638 -31.67 -6.85 17.34
C ALA A 638 -30.63 -7.53 18.26
N LEU A 639 -29.44 -7.84 17.71
CA LEU A 639 -28.35 -8.46 18.46
C LEU A 639 -27.98 -7.63 19.72
N PRO A 640 -27.74 -8.26 20.88
CA PRO A 640 -27.37 -7.55 22.10
C PRO A 640 -26.11 -6.69 21.92
N ARG A 641 -26.11 -5.48 22.50
CA ARG A 641 -25.01 -4.49 22.41
C ARG A 641 -23.64 -4.98 22.88
N ASP A 642 -23.60 -6.08 23.63
CA ASP A 642 -22.40 -6.65 24.23
C ASP A 642 -22.05 -8.06 23.73
N LYS A 643 -22.56 -8.48 22.57
CA LYS A 643 -22.25 -9.82 22.03
C LYS A 643 -20.75 -9.98 21.78
N ARG A 644 -20.10 -10.72 22.68
CA ARG A 644 -18.75 -11.25 22.47
C ARG A 644 -18.80 -12.37 21.45
N LEU A 645 -17.71 -12.51 20.71
CA LEU A 645 -17.55 -13.48 19.65
C LEU A 645 -16.44 -14.48 20.02
N ASP A 646 -16.55 -15.70 19.52
CA ASP A 646 -15.67 -16.86 19.68
C ASP A 646 -15.23 -17.45 18.32
N ASP A 647 -15.66 -16.84 17.22
CA ASP A 647 -15.39 -17.31 15.87
C ASP A 647 -13.94 -17.04 15.46
N LEU A 648 -13.32 -18.05 14.83
CA LEU A 648 -12.02 -17.96 14.18
C LEU A 648 -12.21 -17.87 12.67
N TRP A 649 -11.53 -16.91 12.04
CA TRP A 649 -11.59 -16.69 10.61
C TRP A 649 -10.20 -16.68 10.01
N MET A 650 -10.08 -17.21 8.79
CA MET A 650 -8.92 -17.05 7.93
C MET A 650 -9.26 -16.15 6.75
N MET A 651 -8.40 -15.17 6.49
CA MET A 651 -8.42 -14.35 5.29
C MET A 651 -7.26 -14.75 4.39
N LYS A 652 -7.57 -14.94 3.11
CA LYS A 652 -6.59 -14.98 2.01
C LYS A 652 -6.86 -13.80 1.09
N LEU A 653 -5.83 -13.03 0.77
CA LEU A 653 -5.91 -12.03 -0.29
C LEU A 653 -5.65 -12.69 -1.64
N LYS A 654 -6.56 -12.49 -2.59
CA LYS A 654 -6.42 -12.89 -3.99
C LYS A 654 -6.20 -11.65 -4.86
N ARG A 655 -5.34 -11.82 -5.86
CA ARG A 655 -5.09 -10.87 -6.95
C ARG A 655 -5.33 -11.63 -8.26
N PRO A 656 -5.49 -10.94 -9.40
CA PRO A 656 -5.54 -11.60 -10.70
C PRO A 656 -4.35 -12.55 -10.87
N GLY A 657 -4.61 -13.78 -11.31
CA GLY A 657 -3.54 -14.72 -11.63
C GLY A 657 -2.79 -14.30 -12.89
N VAL A 658 -1.60 -14.85 -13.09
CA VAL A 658 -0.83 -14.62 -14.33
C VAL A 658 -1.61 -15.08 -15.56
N GLU A 659 -2.36 -16.18 -15.44
CA GLU A 659 -3.24 -16.71 -16.49
C GLU A 659 -4.30 -15.69 -16.94
N GLU A 660 -4.86 -14.93 -15.99
CA GLU A 660 -5.86 -13.91 -16.28
C GLU A 660 -5.23 -12.71 -17.01
N VAL A 661 -4.04 -12.28 -16.61
CA VAL A 661 -3.27 -11.24 -17.32
C VAL A 661 -2.96 -11.68 -18.76
N VAL A 662 -2.50 -12.93 -18.94
CA VAL A 662 -2.22 -13.50 -20.26
C VAL A 662 -3.50 -13.61 -21.10
N ARG A 663 -4.64 -13.99 -20.51
CA ARG A 663 -5.94 -14.02 -21.19
C ARG A 663 -6.33 -12.63 -21.71
N GLN A 664 -6.27 -11.61 -20.87
CA GLN A 664 -6.58 -10.23 -21.26
C GLN A 664 -5.62 -9.70 -22.35
N ALA A 665 -4.34 -10.05 -22.26
CA ALA A 665 -3.35 -9.72 -23.28
C ALA A 665 -3.67 -10.41 -24.63
N LYS A 666 -4.02 -11.70 -24.63
CA LYS A 666 -4.47 -12.42 -25.82
C LYS A 666 -5.75 -11.81 -26.40
N PHE A 667 -6.72 -11.44 -25.57
CA PHE A 667 -7.93 -10.76 -26.03
C PHE A 667 -7.60 -9.47 -26.79
N CYS A 668 -6.65 -8.68 -26.31
CA CYS A 668 -6.18 -7.46 -27.00
C CYS A 668 -5.55 -7.77 -28.37
N ILE A 669 -4.70 -8.80 -28.46
CA ILE A 669 -4.05 -9.25 -29.70
C ILE A 669 -5.09 -9.76 -30.71
N ARG A 670 -5.92 -10.73 -30.30
CA ARG A 670 -6.94 -11.35 -31.17
C ARG A 670 -7.98 -10.35 -31.64
N ARG A 671 -8.33 -9.37 -30.81
CA ARG A 671 -9.22 -8.26 -31.22
C ARG A 671 -8.64 -7.47 -32.38
N GLN A 672 -7.35 -7.15 -32.34
CA GLN A 672 -6.70 -6.44 -33.43
C GLN A 672 -6.53 -7.32 -34.67
N GLN A 673 -6.14 -8.58 -34.49
CA GLN A 673 -6.07 -9.54 -35.59
C GLN A 673 -7.41 -9.68 -36.31
N PHE A 674 -8.52 -9.76 -35.57
CA PHE A 674 -9.86 -9.79 -36.15
C PHE A 674 -10.17 -8.53 -36.96
N ARG A 675 -9.83 -7.34 -36.47
CA ARG A 675 -10.02 -6.08 -37.22
C ARG A 675 -9.26 -6.10 -38.54
N GLU A 676 -8.01 -6.55 -38.54
CA GLU A 676 -7.22 -6.65 -39.77
C GLU A 676 -7.76 -7.73 -40.73
N MET A 677 -8.24 -8.85 -40.18
CA MET A 677 -8.85 -9.93 -40.94
C MET A 677 -10.14 -9.49 -41.64
N CYS A 678 -10.95 -8.63 -41.01
CA CYS A 678 -12.13 -8.05 -41.66
C CYS A 678 -11.80 -7.25 -42.92
N GLU A 679 -10.60 -6.68 -43.05
CA GLU A 679 -10.19 -5.88 -44.21
C GLU A 679 -9.46 -6.71 -45.29
N GLN A 680 -8.90 -7.86 -44.92
CA GLN A 680 -7.97 -8.62 -45.75
C GLN A 680 -8.50 -10.00 -46.17
N GLU A 681 -9.44 -10.57 -45.41
CA GLU A 681 -9.97 -11.91 -45.64
C GLU A 681 -11.48 -11.92 -45.89
N GLU A 682 -11.97 -13.06 -46.35
CA GLU A 682 -13.40 -13.30 -46.55
C GLU A 682 -14.19 -13.14 -45.23
N PRO A 683 -15.34 -12.42 -45.22
CA PRO A 683 -16.11 -12.17 -44.01
C PRO A 683 -16.48 -13.43 -43.21
N VAL A 684 -16.68 -14.56 -43.90
CA VAL A 684 -17.00 -15.85 -43.25
C VAL A 684 -15.84 -16.34 -42.38
N LYS A 685 -14.59 -16.18 -42.83
CA LYS A 685 -13.41 -16.56 -42.04
C LYS A 685 -13.24 -15.64 -40.83
N ALA A 686 -13.41 -14.33 -41.02
CA ALA A 686 -13.37 -13.37 -39.92
C ALA A 686 -14.43 -13.70 -38.86
N LEU A 687 -15.66 -14.03 -39.28
CA LEU A 687 -16.73 -14.44 -38.37
C LEU A 687 -16.40 -15.72 -37.60
N GLN A 688 -15.82 -16.72 -38.26
CA GLN A 688 -15.36 -17.96 -37.60
C GLN A 688 -14.27 -17.66 -36.55
N PHE A 689 -13.33 -16.77 -36.87
CA PHE A 689 -12.29 -16.34 -35.93
C PHE A 689 -12.88 -15.61 -34.72
N LEU A 690 -13.85 -14.72 -34.93
CA LEU A 690 -14.55 -14.04 -33.83
C LEU A 690 -15.26 -15.04 -32.89
N GLN A 691 -15.95 -16.02 -33.48
CA GLN A 691 -16.75 -17.01 -32.73
C GLN A 691 -15.89 -18.02 -31.97
N ASN A 692 -14.78 -18.47 -32.55
CA ASN A 692 -13.97 -19.56 -31.98
C ASN A 692 -12.75 -19.02 -31.23
N GLU A 693 -12.00 -18.10 -31.83
CA GLU A 693 -10.71 -17.67 -31.29
C GLU A 693 -10.86 -16.48 -30.34
N VAL A 694 -11.57 -15.42 -30.75
CA VAL A 694 -11.75 -14.24 -29.88
C VAL A 694 -12.64 -14.58 -28.69
N SER A 695 -13.79 -15.23 -28.92
CA SER A 695 -14.73 -15.61 -27.86
C SER A 695 -14.10 -16.47 -26.76
N SER A 696 -13.14 -17.34 -27.12
CA SER A 696 -12.47 -18.25 -26.17
C SER A 696 -11.62 -17.54 -25.11
N VAL A 697 -11.22 -16.29 -25.37
CA VAL A 697 -10.41 -15.49 -24.45
C VAL A 697 -11.18 -14.31 -23.85
N VAL A 698 -12.50 -14.24 -24.04
CA VAL A 698 -13.37 -13.20 -23.46
C VAL A 698 -13.95 -13.69 -22.15
N ASP A 699 -13.88 -12.87 -21.11
CA ASP A 699 -14.68 -13.10 -19.91
C ASP A 699 -16.10 -12.56 -20.14
N HIS A 700 -17.02 -13.47 -20.44
CA HIS A 700 -18.43 -13.12 -20.68
C HIS A 700 -19.19 -12.73 -19.39
N ALA A 701 -18.62 -12.98 -18.21
CA ALA A 701 -19.18 -12.51 -16.94
C ALA A 701 -18.83 -11.03 -16.68
N ASN A 702 -17.74 -10.52 -17.28
CA ASN A 702 -17.37 -9.12 -17.21
C ASN A 702 -18.21 -8.28 -18.21
N PRO A 703 -19.07 -7.36 -17.75
CA PRO A 703 -19.94 -6.57 -18.64
C PRO A 703 -19.18 -5.73 -19.67
N ALA A 704 -18.03 -5.15 -19.29
CA ALA A 704 -17.24 -4.28 -20.15
C ALA A 704 -16.52 -5.07 -21.26
N GLU A 705 -15.98 -6.26 -20.94
CA GLU A 705 -15.41 -7.14 -21.95
C GLU A 705 -16.49 -7.68 -22.89
N ALA A 706 -17.63 -8.10 -22.36
CA ALA A 706 -18.75 -8.60 -23.16
C ALA A 706 -19.30 -7.53 -24.11
N GLU A 707 -19.42 -6.28 -23.67
CA GLU A 707 -19.79 -5.15 -24.52
C GLU A 707 -18.74 -4.90 -25.62
N THR A 708 -17.46 -4.88 -25.26
CA THR A 708 -16.36 -4.73 -26.21
C THR A 708 -16.41 -5.84 -27.28
N PHE A 709 -16.61 -7.10 -26.87
CA PHE A 709 -16.72 -8.23 -27.78
C PHE A 709 -17.92 -8.09 -28.73
N ARG A 710 -19.10 -7.70 -28.23
CA ARG A 710 -20.28 -7.45 -29.07
C ARG A 710 -20.03 -6.34 -30.09
N SER A 711 -19.32 -5.28 -29.70
CA SER A 711 -19.01 -4.17 -30.61
C SER A 711 -18.19 -4.59 -31.82
N LEU A 712 -17.42 -5.69 -31.74
CA LEU A 712 -16.58 -6.16 -32.85
C LEU A 712 -17.38 -6.57 -34.08
N LEU A 713 -18.62 -7.02 -33.91
CA LEU A 713 -19.51 -7.34 -35.04
C LEU A 713 -19.70 -6.15 -36.00
N THR A 714 -19.60 -4.91 -35.51
CA THR A 714 -19.74 -3.71 -36.36
C THR A 714 -18.66 -3.62 -37.43
N HIS A 715 -17.44 -4.13 -37.17
CA HIS A 715 -16.35 -4.13 -38.14
C HIS A 715 -16.59 -5.09 -39.31
N LEU A 716 -17.33 -6.18 -39.08
CA LEU A 716 -17.68 -7.15 -40.12
C LEU A 716 -18.74 -6.60 -41.10
N LEU A 717 -19.55 -5.65 -40.62
CA LEU A 717 -20.64 -5.02 -41.36
C LEU A 717 -20.24 -3.67 -41.97
N ALA A 718 -19.01 -3.21 -41.72
CA ALA A 718 -18.51 -1.97 -42.29
C ALA A 718 -18.29 -2.12 -43.80
N PRO A 719 -18.66 -1.11 -44.62
CA PRO A 719 -18.42 -1.16 -46.06
C PRO A 719 -16.91 -1.24 -46.33
N GLN A 720 -16.49 -2.27 -47.06
CA GLN A 720 -15.09 -2.42 -47.51
C GLN A 720 -14.70 -1.18 -48.33
N PRO A 721 -13.56 -0.53 -48.08
CA PRO A 721 -13.07 0.51 -48.96
C PRO A 721 -12.87 -0.11 -50.35
N ALA A 722 -13.56 0.44 -51.35
CA ALA A 722 -13.49 -0.06 -52.71
C ALA A 722 -12.01 -0.13 -53.15
N ALA A 723 -11.52 -1.35 -53.35
CA ALA A 723 -10.23 -1.58 -53.98
C ALA A 723 -10.21 -0.75 -55.27
N SER A 724 -9.29 0.21 -55.35
CA SER A 724 -9.10 1.02 -56.55
C SER A 724 -8.57 0.10 -57.64
N ILE A 725 -9.47 -0.50 -58.42
CA ILE A 725 -9.13 -1.18 -59.67
C ILE A 725 -8.65 -0.08 -60.60
N LEU A 726 -7.34 0.19 -60.62
CA LEU A 726 -6.70 0.92 -61.70
C LEU A 726 -6.82 0.07 -62.96
N SER A 727 -7.88 0.30 -63.73
CA SER A 727 -7.97 -0.18 -65.11
C SER A 727 -6.91 0.55 -65.95
N LEU A 728 -5.78 -0.11 -66.18
CA LEU A 728 -4.81 0.29 -67.20
C LEU A 728 -5.46 0.16 -68.59
N PRO A 729 -5.32 1.16 -69.49
CA PRO A 729 -5.83 1.05 -70.85
C PRO A 729 -4.99 0.07 -71.66
N ALA A 730 -5.69 -0.70 -72.51
CA ALA A 730 -5.15 -1.77 -73.33
C ALA A 730 -3.95 -1.34 -74.19
N ARG A 731 -2.89 -2.15 -74.14
CA ARG A 731 -1.71 -2.08 -75.00
C ARG A 731 -2.06 -2.72 -76.35
N LEU A 732 -2.25 -1.92 -77.40
CA LEU A 732 -2.28 -2.42 -78.79
C LEU A 732 -0.86 -2.50 -79.36
N SER A 733 -0.60 -3.61 -80.03
CA SER A 733 0.67 -4.02 -80.63
C SER A 733 1.13 -3.09 -81.76
N ARG A 734 2.46 -2.95 -81.87
CA ARG A 734 3.19 -2.28 -82.95
C ARG A 734 2.96 -2.96 -84.31
N THR A 735 2.90 -2.16 -85.38
CA THR A 735 3.61 -2.41 -86.66
C THR A 735 3.92 -1.09 -87.38
N ALA A 736 5.07 -1.06 -88.04
CA ALA A 736 5.72 0.10 -88.66
C ALA A 736 5.21 0.44 -90.08
N ALA A 737 5.28 1.71 -90.48
CA ALA A 737 5.78 2.23 -91.78
C ALA A 737 5.41 3.73 -91.95
N ALA A 738 6.36 4.54 -92.43
CA ALA A 738 6.21 5.96 -92.85
C ALA A 738 5.60 6.07 -94.27
N PRO A 739 5.46 7.23 -94.97
CA PRO A 739 5.72 8.65 -94.63
C PRO A 739 4.61 9.65 -95.10
N SER A 740 4.93 10.96 -95.10
CA SER A 740 4.22 12.13 -95.73
C SER A 740 2.93 12.61 -95.05
N GLY A 741 2.61 13.91 -94.92
CA GLY A 741 3.21 15.17 -95.30
C GLY A 741 2.27 16.30 -94.83
N ASP A 742 2.78 17.54 -94.81
CA ASP A 742 2.04 18.83 -94.76
C ASP A 742 1.25 19.18 -93.48
N SER A 743 1.18 20.42 -92.99
CA SER A 743 1.88 21.68 -93.23
C SER A 743 1.32 22.71 -92.23
N TRP A 744 2.05 23.81 -92.05
CA TRP A 744 1.70 25.12 -91.44
C TRP A 744 2.04 25.29 -89.95
N SER A 745 3.22 25.85 -89.62
CA SER A 745 3.62 27.28 -89.65
C SER A 745 2.99 28.06 -88.49
N SER A 746 3.65 28.88 -87.70
CA SER A 746 4.97 29.53 -87.67
C SER A 746 4.88 30.49 -86.44
N SER A 747 5.88 30.78 -85.62
CA SER A 747 7.08 31.55 -85.95
C SER A 747 7.93 31.81 -84.69
N LEU A 748 9.25 31.62 -84.89
CA LEU A 748 10.38 32.50 -84.50
C LEU A 748 10.70 32.71 -83.01
N ALA A 749 11.80 32.13 -82.50
CA ALA A 749 13.22 32.57 -82.58
C ALA A 749 13.57 33.46 -81.37
N SER A 750 14.71 33.41 -80.68
CA SER A 750 16.08 32.92 -80.86
C SER A 750 16.67 32.82 -79.41
N SER A 751 17.81 32.26 -79.04
CA SER A 751 19.15 32.06 -79.62
C SER A 751 19.88 31.09 -78.66
N ARG A 752 20.63 30.08 -79.16
CA ARG A 752 22.11 29.96 -79.13
C ARG A 752 22.75 29.99 -77.73
N ASP A 753 23.75 29.20 -77.36
CA ASP A 753 24.68 28.29 -78.04
C ASP A 753 25.35 27.50 -76.89
N SER A 754 25.48 26.18 -76.96
CA SER A 754 26.70 25.46 -77.39
C SER A 754 27.85 25.43 -76.38
N SER A 755 28.11 24.20 -75.92
CA SER A 755 29.40 23.49 -76.05
C SER A 755 30.43 23.51 -74.90
N ASN A 756 30.73 22.27 -74.49
CA ASN A 756 32.03 21.60 -74.43
C ASN A 756 33.07 21.86 -73.32
N SER A 757 33.48 20.69 -72.78
CA SER A 757 34.87 20.25 -72.54
C SER A 757 35.54 20.73 -71.24
N ARG A 758 35.83 19.81 -70.31
CA ARG A 758 37.07 19.01 -70.14
C ARG A 758 38.17 19.75 -69.34
N GLY A 759 38.51 19.17 -68.17
CA GLY A 759 39.89 18.77 -67.88
C GLY A 759 40.63 19.45 -66.72
N GLY A 760 41.26 18.61 -65.86
CA GLY A 760 42.43 18.91 -65.00
C GLY A 760 42.10 18.92 -63.49
N LYS A 761 42.47 17.92 -62.67
CA LYS A 761 43.80 17.60 -62.05
C LYS A 761 44.40 18.81 -61.30
N SER A 762 45.01 18.75 -60.12
CA SER A 762 45.29 17.81 -59.01
C SER A 762 46.16 18.58 -57.99
N ASN A 763 46.45 17.99 -56.82
CA ASN A 763 47.38 18.40 -55.73
C ASN A 763 46.78 19.35 -54.67
N SER A 764 46.60 18.94 -53.40
CA SER A 764 47.54 18.50 -52.34
C SER A 764 48.27 19.65 -51.65
N SER A 765 47.93 19.93 -50.38
CA SER A 765 48.79 19.76 -49.19
C SER A 765 48.33 20.67 -48.04
N ASP A 766 47.95 20.01 -46.95
CA ASP A 766 48.42 20.19 -45.57
C ASP A 766 48.20 21.52 -44.80
N GLY A 767 47.94 21.38 -43.49
CA GLY A 767 48.24 22.42 -42.51
C GLY A 767 47.10 23.01 -41.68
N SER A 768 46.74 22.30 -40.60
CA SER A 768 46.55 22.80 -39.22
C SER A 768 45.60 23.98 -38.88
N ASN A 769 44.81 23.71 -37.84
CA ASN A 769 44.62 24.50 -36.61
C ASN A 769 43.26 25.19 -36.36
N GLY A 770 42.66 24.78 -35.23
CA GLY A 770 41.99 25.60 -34.21
C GLY A 770 41.08 26.76 -34.62
N GLY A 771 39.78 26.63 -34.31
CA GLY A 771 38.81 27.71 -34.41
C GLY A 771 37.73 27.61 -33.33
N THR A 772 38.01 28.27 -32.22
CA THR A 772 37.18 28.54 -31.03
C THR A 772 35.84 29.19 -31.40
N TRP A 773 34.74 28.71 -30.80
CA TRP A 773 33.42 29.34 -30.87
C TRP A 773 33.28 30.34 -29.72
N THR A 774 33.04 31.61 -30.04
CA THR A 774 32.66 32.64 -29.05
C THR A 774 31.18 32.98 -29.19
N SER A 775 30.46 32.84 -28.09
CA SER A 775 29.12 33.35 -27.83
C SER A 775 29.16 34.86 -27.60
N HIS A 776 28.41 35.65 -28.37
CA HIS A 776 27.70 36.87 -27.94
C HIS A 776 26.93 37.48 -29.13
N LEU A 777 25.63 37.72 -28.93
CA LEU A 777 24.80 38.62 -29.75
C LEU A 777 24.60 39.92 -28.96
N PRO A 778 24.72 41.11 -29.57
CA PRO A 778 24.38 42.38 -28.92
C PRO A 778 22.98 42.87 -29.31
N GLY A 779 22.27 43.40 -28.31
CA GLY A 779 21.54 44.67 -28.44
C GLY A 779 20.01 44.58 -28.53
N GLU A 780 19.35 44.69 -27.38
CA GLU A 780 18.02 45.29 -27.22
C GLU A 780 18.13 46.83 -27.37
N GLU A 781 17.11 47.48 -27.95
CA GLU A 781 16.45 48.68 -27.37
C GLU A 781 15.26 49.18 -28.22
N GLU A 782 14.09 49.13 -27.56
CA GLU A 782 12.91 50.01 -27.51
C GLU A 782 12.33 50.82 -28.70
N ARG A 783 10.98 50.77 -28.69
CA ARG A 783 9.95 51.82 -28.90
C ARG A 783 9.38 52.10 -30.30
N GLY A 784 8.05 52.00 -30.38
CA GLY A 784 7.22 52.74 -31.34
C GLY A 784 5.80 52.20 -31.47
N GLU A 785 4.84 52.85 -30.80
CA GLU A 785 3.39 52.64 -30.94
C GLU A 785 2.87 53.14 -32.30
N GLY A 786 1.78 52.54 -32.82
CA GLY A 786 0.97 53.12 -33.91
C GLY A 786 0.05 52.13 -34.63
N GLU A 787 -1.26 52.29 -34.44
CA GLU A 787 -2.38 51.69 -35.20
C GLU A 787 -2.26 51.88 -36.73
N VAL A 788 -2.69 50.91 -37.55
CA VAL A 788 -3.88 51.00 -38.45
C VAL A 788 -4.13 49.68 -39.23
N ASP A 789 -5.40 49.27 -39.18
CA ASP A 789 -6.27 48.76 -40.26
C ASP A 789 -5.99 47.50 -41.12
N ALA A 790 -7.14 46.98 -41.56
CA ALA A 790 -7.46 45.67 -42.07
C ALA A 790 -7.18 45.42 -43.57
N ASP A 791 -7.35 44.14 -43.91
CA ASP A 791 -7.69 43.52 -45.19
C ASP A 791 -6.59 42.78 -45.98
N GLY A 792 -6.93 41.53 -46.33
CA GLY A 792 -6.69 41.01 -47.68
C GLY A 792 -5.70 39.86 -47.83
N ASP A 793 -6.25 38.67 -48.08
CA ASP A 793 -5.60 37.45 -48.58
C ASP A 793 -4.50 37.68 -49.65
N ALA A 794 -3.36 36.99 -49.50
CA ALA A 794 -2.58 36.50 -50.64
C ALA A 794 -1.62 35.35 -50.27
N TYR A 795 -1.88 34.20 -50.87
CA TYR A 795 -1.00 33.06 -51.14
C TYR A 795 0.51 33.32 -51.04
N MET A 796 1.18 32.63 -50.11
CA MET A 796 2.55 32.13 -50.29
C MET A 796 2.68 30.75 -49.64
N ALA A 797 2.82 29.72 -50.48
CA ALA A 797 3.12 28.36 -50.06
C ALA A 797 4.53 28.31 -49.45
N ALA A 798 4.61 28.11 -48.13
CA ALA A 798 5.83 27.68 -47.48
C ALA A 798 6.09 26.19 -47.80
N PRO A 799 7.35 25.75 -47.94
CA PRO A 799 7.66 24.32 -48.09
C PRO A 799 7.17 23.61 -46.83
N GLY A 800 6.26 22.65 -47.01
CA GLY A 800 5.57 21.98 -45.92
C GLY A 800 6.56 21.46 -44.88
N ARG A 801 6.49 22.00 -43.66
CA ARG A 801 7.11 21.38 -42.49
C ARG A 801 6.51 19.97 -42.37
N GLY A 802 7.32 18.95 -42.59
CA GLY A 802 6.90 17.57 -42.36
C GLY A 802 6.40 17.42 -40.93
N THR A 803 5.13 17.05 -40.78
CA THR A 803 4.53 16.76 -39.47
C THR A 803 5.00 15.39 -38.97
N ALA A 804 4.83 15.10 -37.68
CA ALA A 804 5.16 13.79 -37.11
C ALA A 804 4.48 12.61 -37.85
N ASP A 805 3.28 12.83 -38.39
CA ASP A 805 2.56 11.85 -39.22
C ASP A 805 3.19 11.63 -40.59
N THR A 806 3.82 12.68 -41.15
CA THR A 806 4.54 12.59 -42.43
C THR A 806 5.73 11.64 -42.32
N LEU A 807 6.41 11.61 -41.16
CA LEU A 807 7.57 10.74 -40.91
C LEU A 807 7.19 9.26 -40.80
N ARG A 808 6.02 8.94 -40.23
CA ARG A 808 5.52 7.55 -40.13
C ARG A 808 5.17 6.92 -41.48
N GLY A 809 4.91 7.75 -42.50
CA GLY A 809 4.61 7.34 -43.87
C GLY A 809 5.85 6.99 -44.70
N ILE A 810 7.06 7.28 -44.22
CA ILE A 810 8.31 6.98 -44.91
C ILE A 810 8.62 5.49 -44.70
N ILE A 811 8.70 4.73 -45.80
CA ILE A 811 9.11 3.32 -45.76
C ILE A 811 10.62 3.27 -45.50
N ASP A 812 11.01 2.72 -44.35
CA ASP A 812 12.42 2.53 -44.00
C ASP A 812 13.01 1.34 -44.80
N PRO A 813 14.20 1.46 -45.41
CA PRO A 813 14.86 0.37 -46.14
C PRO A 813 14.98 -0.95 -45.36
N LEU A 814 15.04 -0.90 -44.03
CA LEU A 814 15.12 -2.10 -43.18
C LEU A 814 13.80 -2.87 -43.08
N GLU A 815 12.66 -2.24 -43.35
CA GLU A 815 11.37 -2.92 -43.39
C GLU A 815 11.25 -3.83 -44.61
N ILE A 816 11.90 -3.45 -45.70
CA ILE A 816 12.02 -4.28 -46.91
C ILE A 816 12.88 -5.52 -46.61
N ALA A 817 13.87 -5.40 -45.72
CA ALA A 817 14.69 -6.54 -45.29
C ALA A 817 13.93 -7.47 -44.31
N ALA A 818 13.17 -6.89 -43.36
CA ALA A 818 12.37 -7.64 -42.40
C ALA A 818 11.20 -8.39 -43.04
N SER A 819 10.48 -7.75 -43.97
CA SER A 819 9.42 -8.37 -44.77
C SER A 819 9.95 -9.52 -45.64
N LYS A 820 11.15 -9.38 -46.22
CA LYS A 820 11.85 -10.47 -46.93
C LYS A 820 12.32 -11.61 -46.04
N ALA A 821 12.67 -11.34 -44.78
CA ALA A 821 13.03 -12.36 -43.81
C ALA A 821 11.80 -13.14 -43.33
N ALA A 822 10.67 -12.46 -43.10
CA ALA A 822 9.39 -13.08 -42.77
C ALA A 822 8.89 -14.03 -43.88
N ALA A 823 9.03 -13.62 -45.16
CA ALA A 823 8.67 -14.43 -46.30
C ALA A 823 9.56 -15.68 -46.51
N ARG A 824 10.72 -15.77 -45.84
CA ARG A 824 11.64 -16.92 -45.92
C ARG A 824 11.49 -17.89 -44.74
N GLY A 825 10.62 -17.60 -43.78
CA GLY A 825 10.46 -18.36 -42.54
C GLY A 825 9.54 -19.59 -42.62
N ASP A 826 8.89 -19.85 -43.77
CA ASP A 826 8.03 -21.03 -43.96
C ASP A 826 8.68 -22.06 -44.90
N GLY A 827 8.52 -23.34 -44.57
CA GLY A 827 9.35 -24.45 -45.03
C GLY A 827 9.38 -24.71 -46.54
N GLY A 828 10.60 -24.92 -47.03
CA GLY A 828 11.03 -25.45 -48.33
C GLY A 828 9.99 -25.99 -49.32
N LYS A 829 9.92 -25.32 -50.48
CA LYS A 829 10.03 -25.95 -51.82
C LYS A 829 10.43 -24.88 -52.84
N GLN A 830 11.58 -25.08 -53.49
CA GLN A 830 11.98 -24.31 -54.65
C GLN A 830 11.04 -24.64 -55.82
N SER A 831 10.26 -23.66 -56.29
CA SER A 831 9.77 -23.65 -57.67
C SER A 831 10.12 -22.31 -58.30
N SER A 832 10.92 -22.37 -59.34
CA SER A 832 11.29 -21.26 -60.21
C SER A 832 10.09 -20.82 -61.05
N ASP A 833 9.42 -19.74 -60.67
CA ASP A 833 8.75 -18.88 -61.65
C ASP A 833 8.66 -17.45 -61.12
N ALA A 834 9.26 -16.53 -61.86
CA ALA A 834 9.47 -15.14 -61.47
C ALA A 834 8.45 -14.25 -62.18
N SER A 835 7.18 -14.26 -61.76
CA SER A 835 6.20 -13.27 -62.24
C SER A 835 4.91 -13.16 -61.41
N ILE A 836 4.99 -12.90 -60.09
CA ILE A 836 3.90 -12.22 -59.34
C ILE A 836 4.55 -11.34 -58.26
N LEU A 837 4.69 -10.04 -58.54
CA LEU A 837 5.06 -9.01 -57.56
C LEU A 837 3.78 -8.41 -56.97
N GLU A 838 3.07 -9.19 -56.18
CA GLU A 838 2.17 -8.67 -55.14
C GLU A 838 2.66 -9.27 -53.81
N GLY A 839 3.67 -8.61 -53.23
CA GLY A 839 4.15 -8.95 -51.89
C GLY A 839 3.12 -8.56 -50.82
N PRO A 840 3.22 -9.10 -49.59
CA PRO A 840 2.35 -8.72 -48.50
C PRO A 840 2.41 -7.19 -48.33
N MET A 841 1.24 -6.55 -48.29
CA MET A 841 1.11 -5.09 -48.26
C MET A 841 2.13 -4.48 -47.30
N SER A 842 2.95 -3.56 -47.80
CA SER A 842 3.90 -2.81 -46.99
C SER A 842 3.18 -2.22 -45.79
N LEU A 843 3.71 -2.44 -44.58
CA LEU A 843 3.16 -1.91 -43.33
C LEU A 843 2.84 -0.42 -43.49
N THR A 844 1.55 -0.04 -43.46
CA THR A 844 1.15 1.36 -43.62
C THR A 844 1.40 2.14 -42.33
N ALA A 845 1.49 3.47 -42.41
CA ALA A 845 1.61 4.31 -41.22
C ALA A 845 0.44 4.09 -40.24
N GLU A 846 -0.77 3.90 -40.77
CA GLU A 846 -1.97 3.64 -39.99
C GLU A 846 -1.91 2.26 -39.32
N ARG A 847 -1.49 1.20 -40.05
CA ARG A 847 -1.27 -0.13 -39.46
C ARG A 847 -0.20 -0.12 -38.38
N TYR A 848 0.90 0.59 -38.61
CA TYR A 848 1.97 0.76 -37.62
C TYR A 848 1.42 1.38 -36.33
N LYS A 849 0.63 2.46 -36.45
CA LYS A 849 -0.01 3.14 -35.33
C LYS A 849 -0.96 2.20 -34.57
N GLN A 850 -1.91 1.57 -35.26
CA GLN A 850 -2.90 0.67 -34.65
C GLN A 850 -2.23 -0.48 -33.87
N ARG A 851 -1.22 -1.14 -34.44
CA ARG A 851 -0.50 -2.22 -33.77
C ARG A 851 0.37 -1.71 -32.62
N THR A 852 0.94 -0.52 -32.74
CA THR A 852 1.67 0.15 -31.65
C THR A 852 0.73 0.46 -30.47
N ASP A 853 -0.51 0.87 -30.74
CA ASP A 853 -1.50 1.11 -29.68
C ASP A 853 -1.84 -0.19 -28.94
N VAL A 854 -1.93 -1.33 -29.64
CA VAL A 854 -2.09 -2.65 -28.99
C VAL A 854 -0.86 -2.98 -28.15
N PHE A 855 0.35 -2.81 -28.70
CA PHE A 855 1.59 -3.04 -27.97
C PHE A 855 1.66 -2.21 -26.68
N ASN A 856 1.36 -0.91 -26.74
CA ASN A 856 1.31 -0.03 -25.56
C ASN A 856 0.26 -0.48 -24.54
N ASN A 857 -0.92 -0.93 -25.01
CA ASN A 857 -1.93 -1.52 -24.14
C ASN A 857 -1.44 -2.80 -23.45
N LEU A 858 -0.57 -3.60 -24.07
CA LEU A 858 0.03 -4.76 -23.42
C LEU A 858 1.08 -4.36 -22.37
N LEU A 859 1.82 -3.27 -22.60
CA LEU A 859 2.82 -2.76 -21.65
C LEU A 859 2.23 -2.28 -20.33
N ARG A 860 0.90 -2.04 -20.25
CA ARG A 860 0.23 -1.72 -18.98
C ARG A 860 0.36 -2.84 -17.95
N PHE A 861 0.54 -4.08 -18.40
CA PHE A 861 0.71 -5.26 -17.56
C PHE A 861 2.14 -5.45 -17.09
N VAL A 862 3.07 -4.62 -17.55
CA VAL A 862 4.50 -4.80 -17.33
C VAL A 862 5.03 -3.70 -16.41
N ALA A 863 5.93 -4.10 -15.51
CA ALA A 863 6.69 -3.21 -14.64
C ALA A 863 7.30 -2.00 -15.38
N GLU A 864 7.26 -0.83 -14.74
CA GLU A 864 7.86 0.42 -15.28
C GLU A 864 9.36 0.24 -15.57
N SER A 865 10.07 -0.46 -14.68
CA SER A 865 11.49 -0.75 -14.83
C SER A 865 11.85 -1.60 -16.06
N GLN A 866 10.89 -2.35 -16.60
CA GLN A 866 11.10 -3.29 -17.69
C GLN A 866 10.75 -2.71 -19.06
N LYS A 867 10.02 -1.58 -19.12
CA LYS A 867 9.55 -0.97 -20.38
C LYS A 867 10.37 0.26 -20.77
N GLU A 868 10.01 0.83 -21.92
CA GLU A 868 10.53 2.13 -22.38
C GLU A 868 10.24 3.25 -21.35
N PRO A 869 11.03 4.34 -21.30
CA PRO A 869 10.84 5.39 -20.30
C PRO A 869 9.45 6.06 -20.42
N VAL A 870 8.91 6.52 -19.29
CA VAL A 870 7.62 7.25 -19.20
C VAL A 870 7.79 8.67 -19.77
N GLY A 871 6.76 9.22 -20.43
CA GLY A 871 6.80 10.54 -21.08
C GLY A 871 7.42 10.52 -22.49
N ASP A 872 7.26 11.60 -23.27
CA ASP A 872 7.94 11.80 -24.56
C ASP A 872 9.20 12.65 -24.36
N LEU A 873 10.16 12.50 -25.26
CA LEU A 873 11.33 13.37 -25.36
C LEU A 873 10.94 14.85 -25.48
N LEU A 874 9.77 15.16 -26.05
CA LEU A 874 9.25 16.52 -26.16
C LEU A 874 8.88 17.13 -24.81
N ASP A 875 8.47 16.32 -23.84
CA ASP A 875 8.15 16.80 -22.50
C ASP A 875 9.41 17.32 -21.79
N MET A 876 10.58 16.79 -22.14
CA MET A 876 11.87 17.27 -21.64
C MET A 876 12.27 18.63 -22.22
N VAL A 877 11.73 19.03 -23.38
CA VAL A 877 12.02 20.32 -24.03
C VAL A 877 11.16 21.44 -23.45
N ASN A 878 9.95 21.12 -22.98
CA ASN A 878 9.03 22.11 -22.42
C ASN A 878 9.28 22.39 -20.92
N GLN A 879 10.21 21.69 -20.28
CA GLN A 879 10.54 21.88 -18.85
C GLN A 879 11.32 23.17 -18.55
N ASP A 880 11.78 23.91 -19.57
CA ASP A 880 12.41 25.22 -19.39
C ASP A 880 11.40 26.38 -19.19
N GLY A 881 10.11 26.07 -19.00
CA GLY A 881 9.09 27.08 -18.73
C GLY A 881 7.84 26.53 -18.07
N VAL A 882 7.77 26.68 -16.74
CA VAL A 882 6.57 26.57 -15.90
C VAL A 882 6.13 25.14 -15.54
N ASP A 883 6.24 24.86 -14.23
CA ASP A 883 5.58 23.80 -13.45
C ASP A 883 5.82 22.31 -13.81
N GLY A 884 6.84 21.75 -13.16
CA GLY A 884 6.98 20.30 -12.97
C GLY A 884 5.98 19.76 -11.96
N VAL A 885 4.76 19.47 -12.42
CA VAL A 885 3.82 18.56 -11.76
C VAL A 885 3.51 17.43 -12.74
N VAL A 886 4.14 16.27 -12.53
CA VAL A 886 3.59 15.01 -13.06
C VAL A 886 2.58 14.54 -12.02
N ASP A 887 1.33 14.94 -12.19
CA ASP A 887 0.20 14.39 -11.47
C ASP A 887 -0.08 12.99 -12.06
N THR A 888 0.47 11.94 -11.45
CA THR A 888 0.02 10.57 -11.73
C THR A 888 -1.26 10.30 -10.93
N THR A 889 -2.36 10.92 -11.35
CA THR A 889 -3.72 10.49 -11.02
C THR A 889 -4.49 10.24 -12.31
N ALA A 890 -4.42 8.99 -12.78
CA ALA A 890 -5.42 8.32 -13.61
C ALA A 890 -5.36 6.82 -13.33
#